data_AF-A0A4Z1GRS2-F1
#
_entry.id   AF-A0A4Z1GRS2-F1
#
_cell.length_a   1.000
_cell.length_b   1.000
_cell.length_c   1.000
_cell.angle_alpha   90.00
_cell.angle_beta   90.00
_cell.angle_gamma   90.00
#
_symmetry.space_group_name_H-M   'P 1'
#
loop_
_entity.id
_entity.type
_entity.pdbx_description
1 polymer ?
#
loop_
_entity_poly.entity_id
_entity_poly.type
_entity_poly.pdbx_seq_one_letter_code
_entity_poly.pdbx_strand_id
1 'polypeptide(L)'
;MDTSIISDEFPVGQLKAERLGLEIPGINQSLWDMFAAAADKNLNEEALCSLWQSSDHLNPRLEIEQTDLETHITPITNENGVGIVTPKSCSAPLRWTFRQLREKAESLATWLQQRGCIKGDNLVVFVWNSAEWVLFLWVAARLRMAFVPLDPRSLDKDVIHYLSLAPPQVLVVLDPEMSPILESIRNVKVRISLSKVSEGRMSWHSLPGLMGNLSMEKTSFNNLNYDGKEPGQELAMILFTSGTTSIPKGCPHTASNIWSATFDYDPVARKNGCQNKWLIHTPVWHIFAIGQAIRGWRDGSSIVFATEKFDVTASLRALQQENITHVGVVPLLAKALVAHPEFPGKDSLSLSYVTMGGTLIKDEDVRFCKEHLGSEAVIQGFGMTEGSPMVSWRRDDPMLKNGYHLGVGKVLPGARLKICSPKSNVPLNKDEAGELHIGGTSVIDGYLNGIDSESFYTNDVGKWFVTGDQAIIDTDDVLYISGRYKDIIIRGGENLVPSKIEYCLQDLGITAQVIGIVDSIAGEVPVAVLQSCPKEVTMAHMTKAVVENLGQAYALHSIITLDDLHLKAFPMTATGKIRKVELKAIVNKHFATISEAKKTNPSEKLIAQLRGIWAELMNATPDDIPVEDDVADFADSITRLRFCKILWTRFGQRLYLPDLEKNNTIEQQTKLLIGRGYHGDSSVFLSDNVSYIEGQSNPNASNQSGRKVLPSQGGNMRQHHHTLTETTNAALQKFGLTWENDIEDVLAIKDTFQEFSKGQRPQSYRHRIAFKIKDRNSSQVRAALEKSLLTRPVLRTVLVEVSGAPAVHIVLRPSQAVYDILISQRNLSHESEIQEYLIDDSDQNFEDRMFQAIIADIEGKNTSTLILTLNHSVFDALFAYGWYSDLDMFIQNPKATATPGTPFRLFADMYQQYQDSSLALSDVNFHVRRLRGISRFTEALWPPKRAPGWMVGNDRRSKDYIARNTKRRKLNINPQPRPRLARMQDFPDIERLRTQHFIQAPVIVKTAISIFNVIQTGKPHAIFKNFDAGRNWPFLPEWIADRLPPAMSIDGPTLTWNMNMIQIKPKETCGELLRRISEDDKALSSHTHAPWFKILSGLGEDEGPIAKEAAMRQVFNWDLSLKYLDSGVGDYSTLKPLGRMDWPDCGFFWNCGMANMERFCCVVSWDDTQLDTNEINGYVSKLLEIIGWITNPRNWNNSVSSFQGFPMMT
;
A
#
# COMPACT_ATOMS: atom_id res chain seq x y z
N MET A 1 22.96 46.70 -34.37
CA MET A 1 23.74 46.98 -33.15
C MET A 1 22.76 47.52 -32.12
N ASP A 2 21.91 46.67 -31.57
CA ASP A 2 22.17 45.72 -30.47
C ASP A 2 22.49 46.41 -29.15
N THR A 3 21.55 46.34 -28.21
CA THR A 3 21.66 45.45 -27.04
C THR A 3 20.48 45.68 -26.09
N SER A 4 19.60 44.68 -26.00
CA SER A 4 18.62 44.51 -24.92
C SER A 4 19.16 43.46 -23.95
N ILE A 5 19.35 43.82 -22.69
CA ILE A 5 19.59 42.89 -21.58
C ILE A 5 18.29 42.83 -20.78
N ILE A 6 17.57 41.72 -20.91
CA ILE A 6 16.56 41.25 -19.96
C ILE A 6 17.20 40.04 -19.27
N SER A 7 17.47 40.19 -17.98
CA SER A 7 17.79 39.08 -17.08
C SER A 7 16.51 38.68 -16.37
N ASP A 8 15.83 37.65 -16.87
CA ASP A 8 14.73 36.99 -16.17
C ASP A 8 15.29 36.01 -15.15
N GLU A 9 15.08 36.32 -13.87
CA GLU A 9 15.15 35.35 -12.77
C GLU A 9 13.93 34.43 -12.87
N PHE A 10 14.17 33.15 -13.17
CA PHE A 10 13.13 32.11 -13.14
C PHE A 10 12.71 31.81 -11.69
N PRO A 11 11.41 31.58 -11.42
CA PRO A 11 10.95 31.07 -10.13
C PRO A 11 11.47 29.63 -9.94
N VAL A 12 11.88 29.28 -8.72
CA VAL A 12 12.34 27.94 -8.33
C VAL A 12 11.21 26.92 -8.55
N GLY A 13 11.14 26.38 -9.77
CA GLY A 13 10.22 25.32 -10.18
C GLY A 13 10.73 23.96 -9.69
N GLN A 14 9.82 23.12 -9.22
CA GLN A 14 10.11 21.74 -8.81
C GLN A 14 10.86 20.98 -9.91
N LEU A 15 12.04 20.43 -9.59
CA LEU A 15 12.87 19.68 -10.53
C LEU A 15 12.19 18.35 -10.91
N LYS A 16 12.06 18.09 -12.21
CA LYS A 16 11.51 16.84 -12.73
C LYS A 16 12.50 15.67 -12.67
N ALA A 17 11.98 14.48 -12.41
CA ALA A 17 12.70 13.21 -12.36
C ALA A 17 12.92 12.65 -13.77
N GLU A 18 13.66 13.38 -14.61
CA GLU A 18 14.03 13.00 -15.98
C GLU A 18 15.50 13.34 -16.24
N ARG A 19 16.26 12.39 -16.80
CA ARG A 19 17.69 12.53 -17.06
C ARG A 19 18.14 11.96 -18.40
N LEU A 20 19.04 12.71 -19.04
CA LEU A 20 19.62 12.42 -20.33
C LEU A 20 21.13 12.23 -20.14
N GLY A 21 21.64 11.08 -20.57
CA GLY A 21 23.07 10.82 -20.66
C GLY A 21 23.69 11.63 -21.81
N LEU A 22 25.02 11.81 -21.73
CA LEU A 22 25.79 12.49 -22.76
C LEU A 22 25.66 11.80 -24.12
N GLU A 23 25.65 12.55 -25.21
CA GLU A 23 25.70 11.97 -26.54
C GLU A 23 27.05 11.29 -26.81
N ILE A 24 27.01 10.19 -27.55
CA ILE A 24 28.20 9.38 -27.84
C ILE A 24 28.74 9.75 -29.23
N PRO A 25 29.98 10.25 -29.32
CA PRO A 25 30.61 10.54 -30.60
C PRO A 25 30.92 9.23 -31.36
N GLY A 26 30.64 9.22 -32.67
CA GLY A 26 31.00 8.10 -33.54
C GLY A 26 30.22 6.80 -33.29
N ILE A 27 29.00 6.88 -32.74
CA ILE A 27 28.15 5.72 -32.44
C ILE A 27 27.70 4.89 -33.67
N ASN A 28 27.91 5.44 -34.87
CA ASN A 28 27.62 4.80 -36.15
C ASN A 28 28.80 3.92 -36.63
N GLN A 29 29.28 3.02 -35.77
CA GLN A 29 30.36 2.06 -36.09
C GLN A 29 29.87 0.63 -35.96
N SER A 30 30.44 -0.30 -36.74
CA SER A 30 30.15 -1.73 -36.55
C SER A 30 30.89 -2.29 -35.33
N LEU A 31 30.41 -3.40 -34.78
CA LEU A 31 31.13 -4.09 -33.69
C LEU A 31 32.54 -4.52 -34.10
N TRP A 32 32.73 -4.87 -35.38
CA TRP A 32 34.04 -5.24 -35.89
C TRP A 32 35.02 -4.05 -35.85
N ASP A 33 34.56 -2.84 -36.17
CA ASP A 33 35.42 -1.66 -36.13
C ASP A 33 35.95 -1.41 -34.70
N MET A 34 35.12 -1.68 -33.68
CA MET A 34 35.55 -1.66 -32.28
C MET A 34 36.65 -2.68 -31.99
N PHE A 35 36.38 -3.95 -32.34
CA PHE A 35 37.24 -5.07 -32.01
C PHE A 35 38.57 -4.98 -32.76
N ALA A 36 38.52 -4.60 -34.05
CA ALA A 36 39.70 -4.37 -34.86
C ALA A 36 40.53 -3.19 -34.33
N ALA A 37 39.91 -2.06 -34.00
CA ALA A 37 40.63 -0.91 -33.45
C ALA A 37 41.29 -1.21 -32.09
N ALA A 38 40.62 -2.00 -31.25
CA ALA A 38 41.19 -2.49 -29.99
C ALA A 38 42.35 -3.47 -30.23
N ALA A 39 42.19 -4.41 -31.17
CA ALA A 39 43.23 -5.37 -31.52
C ALA A 39 44.46 -4.69 -32.12
N ASP A 40 44.28 -3.70 -33.00
CA ASP A 40 45.37 -2.97 -33.66
C ASP A 40 46.27 -2.26 -32.64
N LYS A 41 45.69 -1.76 -31.55
CA LYS A 41 46.42 -1.11 -30.45
C LYS A 41 47.14 -2.10 -29.53
N ASN A 42 46.68 -3.35 -29.47
CA ASN A 42 47.08 -4.33 -28.44
C ASN A 42 47.48 -5.69 -29.03
N LEU A 43 48.00 -5.74 -30.26
CA LEU A 43 48.19 -6.98 -31.05
C LEU A 43 48.87 -8.13 -30.30
N ASN A 44 49.90 -7.84 -29.50
CA ASN A 44 50.69 -8.84 -28.80
C ASN A 44 50.24 -9.08 -27.35
N GLU A 45 49.27 -8.31 -26.87
CA GLU A 45 48.69 -8.50 -25.55
C GLU A 45 47.66 -9.63 -25.57
N GLU A 46 47.41 -10.22 -24.40
CA GLU A 46 46.47 -11.30 -24.24
C GLU A 46 45.04 -10.77 -24.42
N ALA A 47 44.27 -11.34 -25.33
CA ALA A 47 42.84 -11.03 -25.49
C ALA A 47 41.96 -11.96 -24.67
N LEU A 48 42.43 -13.20 -24.46
CA LEU A 48 41.67 -14.27 -23.86
C LEU A 48 42.60 -15.28 -23.18
N CYS A 49 42.21 -15.75 -21.99
CA CYS A 49 42.74 -16.91 -21.32
C CYS A 49 41.59 -17.85 -20.90
N SER A 50 41.71 -19.15 -21.16
CA SER A 50 40.81 -20.18 -20.65
C SER A 50 41.63 -21.18 -19.83
N LEU A 51 41.37 -21.23 -18.52
CA LEU A 51 42.18 -22.03 -17.58
C LEU A 51 41.88 -23.52 -17.63
N TRP A 52 40.73 -23.90 -18.21
CA TRP A 52 40.26 -25.28 -18.28
C TRP A 52 40.42 -25.90 -19.66
N GLN A 53 40.62 -25.09 -20.70
CA GLN A 53 40.89 -25.57 -22.05
C GLN A 53 42.40 -25.69 -22.27
N SER A 54 42.82 -26.81 -22.87
CA SER A 54 44.20 -27.01 -23.30
C SER A 54 44.60 -26.00 -24.38
N SER A 55 45.85 -25.56 -24.37
CA SER A 55 46.46 -24.78 -25.45
C SER A 55 46.30 -25.44 -26.84
N ASP A 56 46.17 -26.76 -26.87
CA ASP A 56 46.09 -27.56 -28.09
C ASP A 56 44.66 -28.07 -28.42
N HIS A 57 43.61 -27.56 -27.76
CA HIS A 57 42.23 -28.06 -27.97
C HIS A 57 41.69 -27.92 -29.40
N LEU A 58 42.32 -27.09 -30.25
CA LEU A 58 41.99 -26.97 -31.68
C LEU A 58 42.96 -27.76 -32.59
N ASN A 59 43.87 -28.56 -32.03
CA ASN A 59 44.83 -29.35 -32.79
C ASN A 59 44.25 -30.75 -33.10
N PRO A 60 43.90 -31.05 -34.36
CA PRO A 60 43.26 -32.32 -34.71
C PRO A 60 44.18 -33.55 -34.57
N ARG A 61 45.50 -33.38 -34.36
CA ARG A 61 46.47 -34.49 -34.31
C ARG A 61 46.67 -35.11 -32.92
N LEU A 62 46.31 -34.42 -31.83
CA LEU A 62 46.59 -34.86 -30.46
C LEU A 62 45.44 -35.68 -29.82
N GLU A 63 44.24 -35.66 -30.39
CA GLU A 63 43.09 -36.44 -29.90
C GLU A 63 43.11 -37.93 -30.30
N ILE A 64 44.20 -38.43 -30.91
CA ILE A 64 44.36 -39.85 -31.31
C ILE A 64 44.93 -40.68 -30.14
N GLU A 65 45.63 -40.07 -29.18
CA GLU A 65 46.32 -40.81 -28.11
C GLU A 65 45.51 -40.97 -26.81
N GLN A 66 44.40 -40.24 -26.62
CA GLN A 66 43.63 -40.29 -25.36
C GLN A 66 42.65 -41.47 -25.24
N THR A 67 42.36 -42.21 -26.32
CA THR A 67 41.42 -43.35 -26.29
C THR A 67 41.99 -44.66 -25.72
N ASP A 68 43.31 -44.76 -25.48
CA ASP A 68 43.97 -46.00 -25.04
C ASP A 68 44.27 -46.09 -23.53
N LEU A 69 43.89 -45.10 -22.72
CA LEU A 69 44.31 -45.01 -21.30
C LEU A 69 43.23 -45.35 -20.26
N GLU A 70 42.01 -45.74 -20.64
CA GLU A 70 40.92 -46.03 -19.68
C GLU A 70 40.93 -47.45 -19.07
N THR A 71 41.94 -48.28 -19.31
CA THR A 71 42.05 -49.58 -18.64
C THR A 71 43.31 -49.65 -17.77
N HIS A 72 43.09 -49.67 -16.45
CA HIS A 72 44.01 -49.97 -15.33
C HIS A 72 44.15 -48.84 -14.31
N ILE A 73 43.18 -48.74 -13.40
CA ILE A 73 43.38 -48.09 -12.09
C ILE A 73 43.32 -49.18 -11.01
N THR A 74 44.49 -49.58 -10.51
CA THR A 74 44.62 -50.34 -9.25
C THR A 74 44.56 -49.38 -8.06
N PRO A 75 43.74 -49.63 -7.02
CA PRO A 75 43.71 -48.78 -5.84
C PRO A 75 44.87 -49.11 -4.91
N ILE A 76 45.68 -48.10 -4.54
CA ILE A 76 46.62 -48.19 -3.41
C ILE A 76 45.95 -47.50 -2.21
N THR A 77 45.68 -48.26 -1.16
CA THR A 77 45.15 -47.80 0.12
C THR A 77 46.28 -47.39 1.06
N ASN A 78 46.17 -46.23 1.71
CA ASN A 78 46.91 -45.88 2.92
C ASN A 78 45.97 -45.94 4.15
N GLU A 79 46.54 -46.09 5.35
CA GLU A 79 45.88 -46.53 6.61
C GLU A 79 44.71 -45.67 7.13
N ASN A 80 44.36 -44.56 6.47
CA ASN A 80 43.26 -43.68 6.87
C ASN A 80 42.07 -43.64 5.87
N GLY A 81 42.03 -44.52 4.86
CA GLY A 81 40.79 -44.77 4.12
C GLY A 81 40.25 -43.60 3.25
N VAL A 82 41.10 -42.68 2.80
CA VAL A 82 40.72 -41.62 1.85
C VAL A 82 41.50 -41.80 0.55
N GLY A 83 40.81 -42.19 -0.53
CA GLY A 83 41.40 -42.26 -1.87
C GLY A 83 41.59 -40.86 -2.46
N ILE A 84 42.83 -40.46 -2.70
CA ILE A 84 43.16 -39.27 -3.50
C ILE A 84 43.43 -39.74 -4.93
N VAL A 85 42.52 -39.38 -5.84
CA VAL A 85 42.73 -39.48 -7.28
C VAL A 85 43.40 -38.18 -7.74
N THR A 86 44.67 -38.23 -8.15
CA THR A 86 45.32 -37.12 -8.88
C THR A 86 45.19 -37.36 -10.39
N PRO A 87 44.48 -36.52 -11.18
CA PRO A 87 44.52 -36.61 -12.63
C PRO A 87 45.88 -36.12 -13.15
N LYS A 88 46.60 -36.97 -13.89
CA LYS A 88 47.77 -36.61 -14.69
C LYS A 88 47.34 -36.30 -16.13
N SER A 89 47.37 -35.02 -16.52
CA SER A 89 47.95 -34.55 -17.79
C SER A 89 48.06 -33.01 -17.79
N CYS A 90 49.27 -32.48 -17.64
CA CYS A 90 49.58 -31.05 -17.72
C CYS A 90 49.65 -30.59 -19.18
N SER A 91 48.54 -30.17 -19.78
CA SER A 91 48.58 -29.21 -20.89
C SER A 91 48.52 -27.79 -20.33
N ALA A 92 49.29 -26.85 -20.89
CA ALA A 92 49.20 -25.44 -20.50
C ALA A 92 47.79 -24.89 -20.77
N PRO A 93 47.29 -23.93 -19.96
CA PRO A 93 46.00 -23.29 -20.20
C PRO A 93 46.03 -22.52 -21.53
N LEU A 94 44.89 -22.46 -22.21
CA LEU A 94 44.75 -21.73 -23.46
C LEU A 94 44.93 -20.22 -23.24
N ARG A 95 45.75 -19.60 -24.09
CA ARG A 95 45.88 -18.14 -24.18
C ARG A 95 45.95 -17.70 -25.64
N TRP A 96 45.15 -16.69 -25.99
CA TRP A 96 45.21 -16.04 -27.31
C TRP A 96 45.53 -14.57 -27.18
N THR A 97 46.47 -14.09 -27.97
CA THR A 97 46.68 -12.65 -28.15
C THR A 97 45.59 -12.04 -29.03
N PHE A 98 45.43 -10.71 -28.99
CA PHE A 98 44.52 -10.01 -29.91
C PHE A 98 44.81 -10.32 -31.38
N ARG A 99 46.09 -10.46 -31.75
CA ARG A 99 46.49 -10.90 -33.10
C ARG A 99 45.96 -12.30 -33.41
N GLN A 100 46.21 -13.28 -32.54
CA GLN A 100 45.78 -14.66 -32.77
C GLN A 100 44.26 -14.79 -32.83
N LEU A 101 43.54 -14.10 -31.95
CA LEU A 101 42.08 -14.08 -31.96
C LEU A 101 41.55 -13.48 -33.28
N ARG A 102 42.11 -12.34 -33.71
CA ARG A 102 41.74 -11.70 -34.97
C ARG A 102 42.00 -12.60 -36.17
N GLU A 103 43.20 -13.18 -36.28
CA GLU A 103 43.57 -14.05 -37.40
C GLU A 103 42.65 -15.29 -37.48
N LYS A 104 42.34 -15.91 -36.33
CA LYS A 104 41.41 -17.03 -36.25
C LYS A 104 39.99 -16.62 -36.67
N ALA A 105 39.51 -15.48 -36.17
CA ALA A 105 38.18 -14.97 -36.50
C ALA A 105 38.07 -14.60 -37.98
N GLU A 106 39.07 -13.93 -38.57
CA GLU A 106 39.10 -13.59 -39.99
C GLU A 106 39.16 -14.84 -40.88
N SER A 107 39.95 -15.84 -40.50
CA SER A 107 40.06 -17.11 -41.24
C SER A 107 38.73 -17.88 -41.25
N LEU A 108 38.11 -18.04 -40.08
CA LEU A 108 36.83 -18.71 -39.96
C LEU A 108 35.69 -17.90 -40.63
N ALA A 109 35.71 -16.58 -40.51
CA ALA A 109 34.76 -15.70 -41.19
C ALA A 109 34.86 -15.82 -42.72
N THR A 110 36.08 -15.88 -43.27
CA THR A 110 36.30 -16.07 -44.70
C THR A 110 35.77 -17.42 -45.17
N TRP A 111 36.01 -18.47 -44.39
CA TRP A 111 35.51 -19.82 -44.69
C TRP A 111 33.97 -19.92 -44.66
N LEU A 112 33.32 -19.22 -43.73
CA LEU A 112 31.86 -19.09 -43.68
C LEU A 112 31.32 -18.27 -44.87
N GLN A 113 31.99 -17.17 -45.23
CA GLN A 113 31.60 -16.34 -46.39
C GLN A 113 31.60 -17.17 -47.69
N GLN A 114 32.60 -18.04 -47.88
CA GLN A 114 32.68 -18.95 -49.03
C GLN A 114 31.55 -19.98 -49.10
N ARG A 115 30.87 -20.24 -47.97
CA ARG A 115 29.67 -21.12 -47.88
C ARG A 115 28.36 -20.35 -47.97
N GLY A 116 28.42 -19.09 -48.39
CA GLY A 116 27.26 -18.25 -48.62
C GLY A 116 26.69 -17.61 -47.35
N CYS A 117 27.44 -17.58 -46.24
CA CYS A 117 27.07 -16.76 -45.07
C CYS A 117 27.27 -15.28 -45.42
N ILE A 118 26.23 -14.47 -45.21
CA ILE A 118 26.20 -13.06 -45.60
C ILE A 118 25.81 -12.16 -44.42
N LYS A 119 25.98 -10.84 -44.59
CA LYS A 119 25.49 -9.83 -43.66
C LYS A 119 23.99 -10.06 -43.35
N GLY A 120 23.62 -9.96 -42.08
CA GLY A 120 22.24 -10.14 -41.61
C GLY A 120 21.80 -11.59 -41.37
N ASP A 121 22.61 -12.59 -41.75
CA ASP A 121 22.37 -13.99 -41.33
C ASP A 121 22.51 -14.13 -39.79
N ASN A 122 21.83 -15.11 -39.21
CA ASN A 122 21.95 -15.45 -37.79
C ASN A 122 23.03 -16.52 -37.57
N LEU A 123 23.97 -16.22 -36.67
CA LEU A 123 24.95 -17.16 -36.12
C LEU A 123 24.49 -17.58 -34.73
N VAL A 124 23.83 -18.73 -34.64
CA VAL A 124 23.26 -19.27 -33.39
C VAL A 124 24.26 -20.21 -32.73
N VAL A 125 24.59 -19.95 -31.46
CA VAL A 125 25.56 -20.75 -30.70
C VAL A 125 24.96 -21.28 -29.39
N PHE A 126 25.13 -22.58 -29.15
CA PHE A 126 24.83 -23.26 -27.89
C PHE A 126 26.14 -23.69 -27.23
N VAL A 127 26.84 -22.72 -26.64
CA VAL A 127 28.22 -22.89 -26.16
C VAL A 127 28.39 -22.34 -24.74
N TRP A 128 29.21 -23.04 -23.94
CA TRP A 128 29.59 -22.65 -22.57
C TRP A 128 30.64 -21.53 -22.52
N ASN A 129 31.04 -21.10 -21.33
CA ASN A 129 32.12 -20.13 -21.13
C ASN A 129 33.45 -20.70 -21.66
N SER A 130 33.82 -20.32 -22.87
CA SER A 130 34.88 -20.95 -23.65
C SER A 130 35.49 -20.00 -24.66
N ALA A 131 36.64 -20.38 -25.20
CA ALA A 131 37.33 -19.61 -26.22
C ALA A 131 36.57 -19.53 -27.55
N GLU A 132 35.81 -20.58 -27.86
CA GLU A 132 34.97 -20.69 -29.03
C GLU A 132 33.84 -19.67 -29.00
N TRP A 133 33.25 -19.41 -27.83
CA TRP A 133 32.25 -18.34 -27.69
C TRP A 133 32.82 -16.98 -28.12
N VAL A 134 34.03 -16.66 -27.66
CA VAL A 134 34.74 -15.43 -28.05
C VAL A 134 35.02 -15.42 -29.56
N LEU A 135 35.51 -16.52 -30.10
CA LEU A 135 35.80 -16.67 -31.53
C LEU A 135 34.55 -16.41 -32.39
N PHE A 136 33.42 -17.05 -32.07
CA PHE A 136 32.19 -16.91 -32.85
C PHE A 136 31.56 -15.53 -32.74
N LEU A 137 31.70 -14.84 -31.59
CA LEU A 137 31.30 -13.44 -31.47
C LEU A 137 32.13 -12.54 -32.40
N TRP A 138 33.44 -12.72 -32.44
CA TRP A 138 34.32 -11.97 -33.35
C TRP A 138 34.04 -12.29 -34.83
N VAL A 139 33.76 -13.55 -35.15
CA VAL A 139 33.36 -13.98 -36.50
C VAL A 139 32.04 -13.34 -36.92
N ALA A 140 31.02 -13.34 -36.04
CA ALA A 140 29.74 -12.72 -36.31
C ALA A 140 29.90 -11.21 -36.55
N ALA A 141 30.69 -10.53 -35.71
CA ALA A 141 31.02 -9.12 -35.91
C ALA A 141 31.72 -8.88 -37.26
N ARG A 142 32.71 -9.71 -37.62
CA ARG A 142 33.44 -9.60 -38.90
C ARG A 142 32.54 -9.74 -40.13
N LEU A 143 31.56 -10.64 -40.07
CA LEU A 143 30.59 -10.91 -41.13
C LEU A 143 29.34 -10.02 -41.07
N ARG A 144 29.21 -9.19 -40.03
CA ARG A 144 28.00 -8.39 -39.74
C ARG A 144 26.74 -9.28 -39.69
N MET A 145 26.90 -10.44 -39.07
CA MET A 145 25.84 -11.38 -38.77
C MET A 145 25.27 -11.08 -37.37
N ALA A 146 24.00 -11.42 -37.16
CA ALA A 146 23.43 -11.36 -35.83
C ALA A 146 23.98 -12.52 -35.00
N PHE A 147 24.72 -12.21 -33.93
CA PHE A 147 25.20 -13.21 -32.99
C PHE A 147 24.07 -13.58 -32.00
N VAL A 148 23.75 -14.86 -31.89
CA VAL A 148 22.64 -15.36 -31.08
C VAL A 148 23.16 -16.41 -30.09
N PRO A 149 23.69 -15.99 -28.93
CA PRO A 149 24.15 -16.92 -27.92
C PRO A 149 22.97 -17.46 -27.09
N LEU A 150 22.88 -18.78 -26.98
CA LEU A 150 21.83 -19.50 -26.27
C LEU A 150 22.43 -20.44 -25.22
N ASP A 151 21.66 -20.73 -24.17
CA ASP A 151 22.06 -21.72 -23.15
C ASP A 151 22.09 -23.11 -23.78
N PRO A 152 23.22 -23.85 -23.72
CA PRO A 152 23.29 -25.24 -24.14
C PRO A 152 22.18 -26.14 -23.56
N ARG A 153 21.69 -25.87 -22.35
CA ARG A 153 20.60 -26.64 -21.72
C ARG A 153 19.22 -26.40 -22.33
N SER A 154 19.05 -25.34 -23.12
CA SER A 154 17.79 -25.06 -23.82
C SER A 154 17.57 -25.96 -25.05
N LEU A 155 18.54 -26.81 -25.39
CA LEU A 155 18.40 -27.76 -26.50
C LEU A 155 17.32 -28.83 -26.28
N ASP A 156 16.96 -29.10 -25.01
CA ASP A 156 15.91 -30.04 -24.64
C ASP A 156 14.54 -29.36 -24.42
N LYS A 157 14.54 -28.06 -24.13
CA LYS A 157 13.36 -27.28 -23.74
C LYS A 157 13.38 -25.92 -24.43
N ASP A 158 12.33 -25.62 -25.17
CA ASP A 158 12.12 -24.32 -25.84
C ASP A 158 13.01 -24.04 -27.07
N VAL A 159 13.90 -24.95 -27.47
CA VAL A 159 14.76 -24.79 -28.68
C VAL A 159 13.97 -24.43 -29.94
N ILE A 160 12.80 -25.04 -30.17
CA ILE A 160 11.93 -24.73 -31.33
C ILE A 160 11.54 -23.26 -31.32
N HIS A 161 11.18 -22.74 -30.14
CA HIS A 161 10.76 -21.35 -29.99
C HIS A 161 11.90 -20.39 -30.32
N TYR A 162 13.09 -20.60 -29.74
CA TYR A 162 14.27 -19.77 -30.03
C TYR A 162 14.61 -19.76 -31.53
N LEU A 163 14.63 -20.93 -32.15
CA LEU A 163 14.97 -21.08 -33.56
C LEU A 163 13.87 -20.58 -34.51
N SER A 164 12.62 -20.54 -34.06
CA SER A 164 11.53 -19.93 -34.83
C SER A 164 11.65 -18.40 -34.89
N LEU A 165 12.14 -17.78 -33.81
CA LEU A 165 12.36 -16.34 -33.73
C LEU A 165 13.68 -15.91 -34.37
N ALA A 166 14.72 -16.73 -34.23
CA ALA A 166 16.04 -16.52 -34.82
C ALA A 166 16.48 -17.75 -35.62
N PRO A 167 15.97 -17.93 -36.86
CA PRO A 167 16.32 -19.07 -37.70
C PRO A 167 17.82 -19.09 -38.00
N PRO A 168 18.56 -20.19 -37.72
CA PRO A 168 20.01 -20.23 -37.87
C PRO A 168 20.43 -20.44 -39.33
N GLN A 169 21.35 -19.62 -39.83
CA GLN A 169 22.10 -19.92 -41.06
C GLN A 169 23.43 -20.59 -40.72
N VAL A 170 23.98 -20.27 -39.56
CA VAL A 170 25.10 -20.99 -38.94
C VAL A 170 24.64 -21.47 -37.57
N LEU A 171 24.80 -22.77 -37.32
CA LEU A 171 24.45 -23.41 -36.06
C LEU A 171 25.71 -24.02 -35.43
N VAL A 172 26.04 -23.59 -34.22
CA VAL A 172 27.20 -24.08 -33.45
C VAL A 172 26.71 -24.72 -32.17
N VAL A 173 27.18 -25.94 -31.89
CA VAL A 173 26.86 -26.68 -30.66
C VAL A 173 28.11 -27.37 -30.12
N LEU A 174 28.11 -27.68 -28.82
CA LEU A 174 29.17 -28.51 -28.22
C LEU A 174 29.26 -29.87 -28.93
N ASP A 175 28.19 -30.65 -28.88
CA ASP A 175 28.05 -31.96 -29.53
C ASP A 175 26.72 -32.07 -30.31
N PRO A 176 26.71 -32.55 -31.57
CA PRO A 176 25.49 -32.79 -32.34
C PRO A 176 24.52 -33.77 -31.68
N GLU A 177 25.01 -34.68 -30.84
CA GLU A 177 24.20 -35.70 -30.15
C GLU A 177 23.36 -35.14 -29.01
N MET A 178 23.61 -33.90 -28.58
CA MET A 178 22.86 -33.26 -27.49
C MET A 178 21.35 -33.18 -27.75
N SER A 179 20.91 -33.07 -29.01
CA SER A 179 19.48 -33.06 -29.32
C SER A 179 19.17 -33.49 -30.76
N PRO A 180 18.33 -34.53 -30.97
CA PRO A 180 17.94 -34.99 -32.31
C PRO A 180 17.23 -33.92 -33.14
N ILE A 181 16.60 -32.94 -32.49
CA ILE A 181 15.84 -31.89 -33.17
C ILE A 181 16.73 -30.99 -34.03
N LEU A 182 18.02 -30.90 -33.72
CA LEU A 182 18.97 -30.08 -34.46
C LEU A 182 19.17 -30.55 -35.90
N GLU A 183 19.01 -31.85 -36.15
CA GLU A 183 19.04 -32.43 -37.50
C GLU A 183 17.80 -32.04 -38.30
N SER A 184 16.67 -31.82 -37.63
CA SER A 184 15.39 -31.48 -38.28
C SER A 184 15.31 -30.03 -38.75
N ILE A 185 16.23 -29.16 -38.30
CA ILE A 185 16.25 -27.74 -38.67
C ILE A 185 16.63 -27.61 -40.14
N ARG A 186 15.73 -27.06 -40.95
CA ARG A 186 15.95 -26.83 -42.38
C ARG A 186 16.66 -25.49 -42.62
N ASN A 187 17.24 -25.33 -43.81
CA ASN A 187 17.85 -24.07 -44.29
C ASN A 187 19.10 -23.57 -43.53
N VAL A 188 19.73 -24.42 -42.71
CA VAL A 188 21.03 -24.13 -42.11
C VAL A 188 22.12 -24.32 -43.16
N LYS A 189 22.90 -23.27 -43.46
CA LYS A 189 24.00 -23.29 -44.44
C LYS A 189 25.20 -24.07 -43.89
N VAL A 190 25.52 -23.88 -42.61
CA VAL A 190 26.68 -24.48 -41.95
C VAL A 190 26.33 -24.97 -40.54
N ARG A 191 26.70 -26.21 -40.22
CA ARG A 191 26.59 -26.80 -38.88
C ARG A 191 27.99 -27.10 -38.34
N ILE A 192 28.29 -26.61 -37.14
CA ILE A 192 29.61 -26.75 -36.50
C ILE A 192 29.46 -27.42 -35.13
N SER A 193 30.26 -28.45 -34.91
CA SER A 193 30.42 -29.13 -33.61
C SER A 193 31.74 -28.71 -32.99
N LEU A 194 31.77 -28.49 -31.67
CA LEU A 194 33.02 -28.28 -30.95
C LEU A 194 33.73 -29.60 -30.61
N SER A 195 33.00 -30.72 -30.56
CA SER A 195 33.51 -32.08 -30.36
C SER A 195 33.79 -32.83 -31.68
N LYS A 196 34.20 -34.10 -31.58
CA LYS A 196 34.30 -35.01 -32.72
C LYS A 196 32.90 -35.35 -33.24
N VAL A 197 32.78 -35.41 -34.56
CA VAL A 197 31.54 -35.81 -35.24
C VAL A 197 31.61 -37.30 -35.55
N SER A 198 30.61 -38.08 -35.12
CA SER A 198 30.51 -39.51 -35.42
C SER A 198 30.31 -39.77 -36.93
N GLU A 199 30.79 -40.92 -37.44
CA GLU A 199 30.84 -41.24 -38.88
C GLU A 199 29.46 -41.22 -39.58
N GLY A 200 28.34 -41.21 -38.82
CA GLY A 200 26.97 -41.11 -39.34
C GLY A 200 26.44 -39.69 -39.58
N ARG A 201 27.15 -38.62 -39.19
CA ARG A 201 26.68 -37.22 -39.26
C ARG A 201 27.56 -36.31 -40.11
N MET A 202 27.83 -36.72 -41.35
CA MET A 202 28.65 -36.00 -42.35
C MET A 202 28.21 -34.55 -42.67
N SER A 203 27.02 -34.13 -42.22
CA SER A 203 26.49 -32.76 -42.36
C SER A 203 27.10 -31.74 -41.38
N TRP A 204 27.82 -32.22 -40.35
CA TRP A 204 28.47 -31.38 -39.34
C TRP A 204 29.97 -31.27 -39.57
N HIS A 205 30.51 -30.08 -39.36
CA HIS A 205 31.94 -29.83 -39.37
C HIS A 205 32.48 -29.77 -37.93
N SER A 206 33.49 -30.56 -37.61
CA SER A 206 34.20 -30.46 -36.32
C SER A 206 35.13 -29.24 -36.32
N LEU A 207 35.02 -28.37 -35.31
CA LEU A 207 35.79 -27.13 -35.22
C LEU A 207 37.31 -27.38 -35.15
N PRO A 208 37.85 -28.31 -34.33
CA PRO A 208 39.27 -28.66 -34.39
C PRO A 208 39.73 -29.09 -35.79
N GLY A 209 38.90 -29.90 -36.48
CA GLY A 209 39.15 -30.30 -37.87
C GLY A 209 39.13 -29.15 -38.87
N LEU A 210 38.24 -28.16 -38.68
CA LEU A 210 38.22 -26.94 -39.48
C LEU A 210 39.47 -26.11 -39.23
N MET A 211 39.74 -25.78 -37.97
CA MET A 211 40.83 -24.89 -37.56
C MET A 211 42.22 -25.45 -37.92
N GLY A 212 42.39 -26.77 -37.94
CA GLY A 212 43.61 -27.42 -38.42
C GLY A 212 43.78 -27.45 -39.94
N ASN A 213 42.70 -27.34 -40.71
CA ASN A 213 42.69 -27.37 -42.18
C ASN A 213 42.57 -25.99 -42.83
N LEU A 214 42.22 -24.95 -42.06
CA LEU A 214 42.28 -23.56 -42.51
C LEU A 214 43.74 -23.16 -42.70
N SER A 215 44.28 -23.39 -43.90
CA SER A 215 45.57 -22.82 -44.28
C SER A 215 45.48 -21.29 -44.19
N MET A 216 46.45 -20.64 -43.54
CA MET A 216 46.59 -19.18 -43.51
C MET A 216 47.01 -18.60 -44.89
N GLU A 217 46.47 -19.13 -45.99
CA GLU A 217 46.52 -18.39 -47.25
C GLU A 217 45.63 -17.17 -47.09
N LYS A 218 46.19 -15.99 -47.38
CA LYS A 218 45.49 -14.71 -47.37
C LYS A 218 44.39 -14.69 -48.45
N THR A 219 43.34 -15.47 -48.29
CA THR A 219 42.14 -15.34 -49.10
C THR A 219 41.52 -13.98 -48.79
N SER A 220 41.37 -13.16 -49.83
CA SER A 220 40.79 -11.82 -49.72
C SER A 220 39.35 -11.94 -49.23
N PHE A 221 39.10 -11.47 -48.01
CA PHE A 221 37.75 -11.28 -47.50
C PHE A 221 37.02 -10.29 -48.43
N ASN A 222 35.94 -10.72 -49.08
CA ASN A 222 35.20 -9.85 -49.98
C ASN A 222 34.45 -8.81 -49.14
N ASN A 223 34.60 -7.52 -49.49
CA ASN A 223 33.85 -6.45 -48.84
C ASN A 223 32.36 -6.76 -48.92
N LEU A 224 31.68 -6.72 -47.77
CA LEU A 224 30.24 -6.93 -47.69
C LEU A 224 29.54 -5.78 -48.42
N ASN A 225 28.62 -6.10 -49.34
CA ASN A 225 27.87 -5.10 -50.09
C ASN A 225 27.10 -4.16 -49.15
N TYR A 226 27.14 -2.85 -49.44
CA TYR A 226 26.42 -1.83 -48.68
C TYR A 226 24.90 -1.97 -48.92
N ASP A 227 24.13 -2.09 -47.84
CA ASP A 227 22.67 -2.30 -47.84
C ASP A 227 21.87 -0.99 -47.69
N GLY A 228 22.54 0.16 -47.74
CA GLY A 228 21.90 1.48 -47.56
C GLY A 228 21.72 1.90 -46.10
N LYS A 229 22.07 1.05 -45.12
CA LYS A 229 22.04 1.41 -43.70
C LYS A 229 23.38 1.98 -43.24
N GLU A 230 23.32 3.06 -42.47
CA GLU A 230 24.48 3.61 -41.77
C GLU A 230 25.14 2.51 -40.92
N PRO A 231 26.49 2.43 -40.88
CA PRO A 231 27.19 1.53 -39.96
C PRO A 231 26.71 1.82 -38.52
N GLY A 232 26.52 0.77 -37.70
CA GLY A 232 25.94 0.89 -36.35
C GLY A 232 24.46 0.52 -36.23
N GLN A 233 23.64 0.78 -37.25
CA GLN A 233 22.19 0.46 -37.23
C GLN A 233 21.88 -1.00 -37.63
N GLU A 234 22.91 -1.78 -37.93
CA GLU A 234 22.79 -3.20 -38.27
C GLU A 234 22.57 -4.07 -37.04
N LEU A 235 21.74 -5.10 -37.20
CA LEU A 235 21.45 -6.07 -36.14
C LEU A 235 22.72 -6.85 -35.82
N ALA A 236 23.24 -6.65 -34.61
CA ALA A 236 24.50 -7.22 -34.17
C ALA A 236 24.30 -8.42 -33.25
N MET A 237 23.27 -8.37 -32.40
CA MET A 237 22.96 -9.46 -31.47
C MET A 237 21.46 -9.66 -31.34
N ILE A 238 21.04 -10.92 -31.16
CA ILE A 238 19.70 -11.24 -30.67
C ILE A 238 19.89 -11.93 -29.33
N LEU A 239 19.42 -11.27 -28.27
CA LEU A 239 19.46 -11.80 -26.92
C LEU A 239 18.05 -12.15 -26.47
N PHE A 240 17.90 -13.22 -25.71
CA PHE A 240 16.59 -13.63 -25.23
C PHE A 240 16.40 -13.27 -23.76
N THR A 241 15.22 -12.76 -23.44
CA THR A 241 14.84 -12.53 -22.04
C THR A 241 14.79 -13.86 -21.29
N SER A 242 15.04 -13.84 -19.98
CA SER A 242 15.14 -15.05 -19.15
C SER A 242 13.84 -15.84 -18.98
N GLY A 243 12.72 -15.42 -19.60
CA GLY A 243 11.46 -16.17 -19.58
C GLY A 243 10.82 -16.34 -18.19
N THR A 244 11.09 -15.42 -17.26
CA THR A 244 10.60 -15.52 -15.87
C THR A 244 9.10 -15.24 -15.74
N THR A 245 8.49 -14.53 -16.71
CA THR A 245 7.06 -14.17 -16.71
C THR A 245 6.27 -14.65 -17.93
N SER A 246 6.94 -15.12 -18.99
CA SER A 246 6.33 -15.65 -20.22
C SER A 246 7.38 -16.42 -21.02
N ILE A 247 7.01 -16.90 -22.21
CA ILE A 247 7.97 -17.45 -23.18
C ILE A 247 9.07 -16.39 -23.48
N PRO A 248 10.35 -16.78 -23.57
CA PRO A 248 11.47 -15.87 -23.87
C PRO A 248 11.23 -14.99 -25.10
N LYS A 249 11.46 -13.69 -24.96
CA LYS A 249 11.29 -12.69 -26.03
C LYS A 249 12.65 -12.39 -26.66
N GLY A 250 12.71 -12.28 -27.99
CA GLY A 250 13.93 -11.91 -28.71
C GLY A 250 14.13 -10.40 -28.73
N CYS A 251 15.26 -9.94 -28.18
CA CYS A 251 15.70 -8.55 -28.14
C CYS A 251 16.73 -8.28 -29.25
N PRO A 252 16.35 -7.63 -30.35
CA PRO A 252 17.25 -7.31 -31.46
C PRO A 252 18.11 -6.08 -31.12
N HIS A 253 19.37 -6.30 -30.77
CA HIS A 253 20.34 -5.23 -30.51
C HIS A 253 21.11 -4.86 -31.77
N THR A 254 21.05 -3.57 -32.11
CA THR A 254 21.94 -2.98 -33.12
C THR A 254 23.37 -2.86 -32.60
N ALA A 255 24.34 -2.70 -33.50
CA ALA A 255 25.73 -2.41 -33.10
C ALA A 255 25.81 -1.13 -32.25
N SER A 256 25.02 -0.10 -32.56
CA SER A 256 24.92 1.13 -31.77
C SER A 256 24.35 0.89 -30.36
N ASN A 257 23.41 -0.04 -30.17
CA ASN A 257 22.92 -0.42 -28.83
C ASN A 257 24.06 -0.97 -27.96
N ILE A 258 24.80 -1.93 -28.49
CA ILE A 258 25.93 -2.56 -27.80
C ILE A 258 27.07 -1.56 -27.58
N TRP A 259 27.30 -0.67 -28.55
CA TRP A 259 28.27 0.40 -28.42
C TRP A 259 27.92 1.33 -27.27
N SER A 260 26.66 1.81 -27.22
CA SER A 260 26.17 2.70 -26.16
C SER A 260 26.28 2.06 -24.79
N ALA A 261 25.88 0.80 -24.66
CA ALA A 261 25.94 0.04 -23.41
C ALA A 261 27.37 -0.10 -22.84
N THR A 262 28.39 -0.01 -23.69
CA THR A 262 29.79 -0.22 -23.31
C THR A 262 30.66 1.04 -23.41
N PHE A 263 30.05 2.19 -23.71
CA PHE A 263 30.78 3.45 -23.96
C PHE A 263 31.06 4.26 -22.69
N ASP A 264 32.36 4.49 -22.41
CA ASP A 264 32.89 5.40 -21.39
C ASP A 264 32.23 5.25 -20.00
N TYR A 265 31.71 4.06 -19.76
CA TYR A 265 31.23 3.61 -18.48
C TYR A 265 32.46 3.27 -17.65
N ASP A 266 32.92 4.23 -16.85
CA ASP A 266 34.15 4.16 -16.04
C ASP A 266 35.42 3.83 -16.87
N PRO A 267 36.06 4.81 -17.54
CA PRO A 267 37.20 4.51 -18.40
C PRO A 267 38.34 3.84 -17.61
N VAL A 268 38.65 2.60 -17.98
CA VAL A 268 39.56 1.77 -17.18
C VAL A 268 41.01 2.20 -17.43
N ALA A 269 41.61 2.92 -16.48
CA ALA A 269 43.05 3.18 -16.51
C ALA A 269 43.84 1.89 -16.22
N ARG A 270 44.91 1.63 -16.99
CA ARG A 270 45.89 0.59 -16.65
C ARG A 270 46.62 0.99 -15.37
N LYS A 271 46.53 0.17 -14.33
CA LYS A 271 47.29 0.39 -13.11
C LYS A 271 48.74 -0.04 -13.33
N ASN A 272 49.69 0.88 -13.12
CA ASN A 272 51.13 0.64 -13.24
C ASN A 272 51.56 0.03 -14.59
N GLY A 273 50.84 0.33 -15.69
CA GLY A 273 51.13 -0.20 -17.03
C GLY A 273 50.77 -1.68 -17.23
N CYS A 274 50.24 -2.37 -16.23
CA CYS A 274 49.80 -3.76 -16.35
C CYS A 274 48.45 -3.83 -17.08
N GLN A 275 48.30 -4.84 -17.95
CA GLN A 275 47.05 -5.10 -18.64
C GLN A 275 45.95 -5.49 -17.64
N ASN A 276 44.75 -4.94 -17.80
CA ASN A 276 43.60 -5.34 -17.00
C ASN A 276 43.13 -6.74 -17.41
N LYS A 277 42.64 -7.50 -16.43
CA LYS A 277 42.14 -8.86 -16.62
C LYS A 277 40.75 -8.99 -16.02
N TRP A 278 39.83 -9.50 -16.83
CA TRP A 278 38.42 -9.61 -16.53
C TRP A 278 38.03 -11.07 -16.35
N LEU A 279 37.60 -11.44 -15.15
CA LEU A 279 37.05 -12.77 -14.93
C LEU A 279 35.59 -12.82 -15.37
N ILE A 280 35.29 -13.62 -16.39
CA ILE A 280 33.93 -13.89 -16.88
C ILE A 280 33.53 -15.29 -16.44
N HIS A 281 33.10 -15.41 -15.19
CA HIS A 281 32.55 -16.66 -14.64
C HIS A 281 31.00 -16.71 -14.66
N THR A 282 30.37 -15.65 -15.18
CA THR A 282 28.92 -15.59 -15.42
C THR A 282 28.61 -16.08 -16.84
N PRO A 283 27.40 -16.58 -17.12
CA PRO A 283 27.15 -17.29 -18.37
C PRO A 283 27.15 -16.35 -19.59
N VAL A 284 27.85 -16.76 -20.65
CA VAL A 284 28.15 -15.95 -21.85
C VAL A 284 26.98 -15.74 -22.83
N TRP A 285 25.80 -16.29 -22.55
CA TRP A 285 24.54 -15.94 -23.23
C TRP A 285 23.77 -14.79 -22.56
N HIS A 286 24.37 -14.14 -21.55
CA HIS A 286 23.80 -12.95 -20.91
C HIS A 286 24.46 -11.66 -21.33
N ILE A 287 23.65 -10.62 -21.54
CA ILE A 287 24.15 -9.26 -21.75
C ILE A 287 25.12 -8.79 -20.66
N PHE A 288 25.01 -9.29 -19.43
CA PHE A 288 25.96 -8.97 -18.35
C PHE A 288 27.38 -9.50 -18.62
N ALA A 289 27.52 -10.77 -19.00
CA ALA A 289 28.82 -11.35 -19.36
C ALA A 289 29.35 -10.75 -20.68
N ILE A 290 28.47 -10.60 -21.67
CA ILE A 290 28.77 -10.06 -22.99
C ILE A 290 29.26 -8.60 -22.87
N GLY A 291 28.53 -7.76 -22.14
CA GLY A 291 28.86 -6.35 -21.95
C GLY A 291 30.20 -6.17 -21.25
N GLN A 292 30.52 -7.01 -20.26
CA GLN A 292 31.83 -6.98 -19.60
C GLN A 292 32.96 -7.44 -20.53
N ALA A 293 32.76 -8.49 -21.32
CA ALA A 293 33.76 -8.94 -22.30
C ALA A 293 34.05 -7.86 -23.34
N ILE A 294 33.00 -7.24 -23.89
CA ILE A 294 33.12 -6.17 -24.89
C ILE A 294 33.79 -4.93 -24.30
N ARG A 295 33.39 -4.51 -23.09
CA ARG A 295 34.05 -3.40 -22.37
C ARG A 295 35.53 -3.71 -22.15
N GLY A 296 35.85 -4.92 -21.69
CA GLY A 296 37.22 -5.36 -21.50
C GLY A 296 38.06 -5.24 -22.77
N TRP A 297 37.58 -5.78 -23.89
CA TRP A 297 38.31 -5.70 -25.16
C TRP A 297 38.45 -4.29 -25.69
N ARG A 298 37.42 -3.43 -25.54
CA ARG A 298 37.48 -2.04 -25.98
C ARG A 298 38.68 -1.28 -25.36
N ASP A 299 39.02 -1.61 -24.13
CA ASP A 299 40.15 -1.03 -23.40
C ASP A 299 41.45 -1.84 -23.56
N GLY A 300 41.46 -2.87 -24.41
CA GLY A 300 42.61 -3.76 -24.62
C GLY A 300 42.88 -4.70 -23.45
N SER A 301 41.86 -5.05 -22.66
CA SER A 301 41.98 -5.98 -21.52
C SER A 301 41.88 -7.45 -21.96
N SER A 302 42.42 -8.35 -21.14
CA SER A 302 42.27 -9.79 -21.31
C SER A 302 40.99 -10.31 -20.65
N ILE A 303 40.30 -11.24 -21.31
CA ILE A 303 39.13 -11.95 -20.79
C ILE A 303 39.57 -13.32 -20.26
N VAL A 304 39.19 -13.67 -19.04
CA VAL A 304 39.60 -14.92 -18.39
C VAL A 304 38.38 -15.78 -18.08
N PHE A 305 38.40 -17.03 -18.55
CA PHE A 305 37.45 -18.08 -18.17
C PHE A 305 38.11 -19.06 -17.20
N ALA A 306 37.55 -19.17 -16.00
CA ALA A 306 38.04 -20.13 -15.00
C ALA A 306 37.66 -21.59 -15.36
N THR A 307 36.46 -21.79 -15.87
CA THR A 307 35.84 -23.08 -16.19
C THR A 307 34.61 -22.86 -17.09
N GLU A 308 34.02 -23.91 -17.65
CA GLU A 308 32.86 -23.87 -18.54
C GLU A 308 31.58 -23.33 -17.88
N LYS A 309 31.41 -23.55 -16.57
CA LYS A 309 30.26 -23.18 -15.74
C LYS A 309 30.77 -22.60 -14.44
N PHE A 310 29.99 -21.76 -13.76
CA PHE A 310 30.44 -21.19 -12.49
C PHE A 310 30.87 -22.27 -11.48
N ASP A 311 32.14 -22.18 -11.06
CA ASP A 311 32.73 -22.98 -9.99
C ASP A 311 33.50 -22.04 -9.06
N VAL A 312 33.24 -22.16 -7.76
CA VAL A 312 33.81 -21.27 -6.74
C VAL A 312 35.32 -21.46 -6.62
N THR A 313 35.78 -22.72 -6.60
CA THR A 313 37.20 -23.06 -6.45
C THR A 313 38.00 -22.58 -7.66
N ALA A 314 37.51 -22.85 -8.87
CA ALA A 314 38.14 -22.39 -10.10
C ALA A 314 38.14 -20.85 -10.19
N SER A 315 37.06 -20.18 -9.76
CA SER A 315 37.00 -18.72 -9.71
C SER A 315 38.02 -18.13 -8.74
N LEU A 316 38.17 -18.69 -7.53
CA LEU A 316 39.16 -18.24 -6.55
C LEU A 316 40.59 -18.46 -7.04
N ARG A 317 40.87 -19.61 -7.64
CA ARG A 317 42.17 -19.89 -8.27
C ARG A 317 42.45 -18.90 -9.40
N ALA A 318 41.47 -18.60 -10.26
CA ALA A 318 41.62 -17.61 -11.31
C ALA A 318 41.89 -16.21 -10.73
N LEU A 319 41.09 -15.77 -9.75
CA LEU A 319 41.23 -14.47 -9.09
C LEU A 319 42.65 -14.25 -8.56
N GLN A 320 43.23 -15.28 -7.92
CA GLN A 320 44.56 -15.22 -7.33
C GLN A 320 45.68 -15.42 -8.36
N GLN A 321 45.64 -16.50 -9.15
CA GLN A 321 46.74 -16.90 -10.04
C GLN A 321 46.87 -15.99 -11.26
N GLU A 322 45.73 -15.50 -11.79
CA GLU A 322 45.76 -14.61 -12.94
C GLU A 322 45.89 -13.13 -12.58
N ASN A 323 45.88 -12.77 -11.29
CA ASN A 323 45.84 -11.38 -10.82
C ASN A 323 44.69 -10.61 -11.46
N ILE A 324 43.47 -11.15 -11.33
CA ILE A 324 42.27 -10.54 -11.91
C ILE A 324 42.06 -9.14 -11.32
N THR A 325 41.82 -8.16 -12.19
CA THR A 325 41.58 -6.76 -11.79
C THR A 325 40.10 -6.40 -11.81
N HIS A 326 39.31 -7.05 -12.66
CA HIS A 326 37.88 -6.79 -12.84
C HIS A 326 37.09 -8.09 -12.73
N VAL A 327 36.02 -8.06 -11.94
CA VAL A 327 35.08 -9.18 -11.86
C VAL A 327 33.65 -8.66 -11.74
N GLY A 328 32.74 -9.29 -12.47
CA GLY A 328 31.32 -9.03 -12.32
C GLY A 328 30.67 -10.14 -11.51
N VAL A 329 30.04 -9.77 -10.39
CA VAL A 329 29.40 -10.71 -9.47
C VAL A 329 27.94 -10.34 -9.23
N VAL A 330 27.13 -11.32 -8.88
CA VAL A 330 25.87 -11.08 -8.18
C VAL A 330 26.10 -11.31 -6.68
N PRO A 331 25.29 -10.74 -5.76
CA PRO A 331 25.49 -10.86 -4.32
C PRO A 331 25.75 -12.30 -3.83
N LEU A 332 24.98 -13.26 -4.35
CA LEU A 332 25.14 -14.68 -4.01
C LEU A 332 26.52 -15.22 -4.39
N LEU A 333 27.06 -14.85 -5.55
CA LEU A 333 28.39 -15.29 -5.99
C LEU A 333 29.48 -14.67 -5.13
N ALA A 334 29.36 -13.39 -4.76
CA ALA A 334 30.31 -12.74 -3.87
C ALA A 334 30.36 -13.43 -2.49
N LYS A 335 29.18 -13.72 -1.91
CA LYS A 335 29.06 -14.45 -0.63
C LYS A 335 29.64 -15.87 -0.74
N ALA A 336 29.37 -16.59 -1.84
CA ALA A 336 29.91 -17.92 -2.09
C ALA A 336 31.45 -17.94 -2.20
N LEU A 337 32.06 -16.94 -2.84
CA LEU A 337 33.51 -16.81 -2.94
C LEU A 337 34.15 -16.62 -1.56
N VAL A 338 33.61 -15.70 -0.75
CA VAL A 338 34.16 -15.36 0.58
C VAL A 338 33.94 -16.49 1.59
N ALA A 339 32.81 -17.20 1.52
CA ALA A 339 32.50 -18.30 2.46
C ALA A 339 33.27 -19.60 2.17
N HIS A 340 33.96 -19.70 1.03
CA HIS A 340 34.65 -20.91 0.63
C HIS A 340 35.90 -21.16 1.50
N PRO A 341 36.19 -22.41 1.94
CA PRO A 341 37.35 -22.70 2.78
C PRO A 341 38.70 -22.35 2.13
N GLU A 342 38.79 -22.42 0.80
CA GLU A 342 39.98 -22.02 0.04
C GLU A 342 40.05 -20.51 -0.26
N PHE A 343 39.23 -19.67 0.36
CA PHE A 343 39.28 -18.22 0.15
C PHE A 343 40.65 -17.68 0.62
N PRO A 344 41.48 -17.09 -0.28
CA PRO A 344 42.87 -16.76 0.04
C PRO A 344 43.02 -15.50 0.91
N GLY A 345 41.90 -14.90 1.35
CA GLY A 345 41.87 -13.59 1.99
C GLY A 345 41.90 -12.44 0.97
N LYS A 346 41.31 -11.30 1.35
CA LYS A 346 41.17 -10.13 0.46
C LYS A 346 42.50 -9.53 0.00
N ASP A 347 43.51 -9.57 0.86
CA ASP A 347 44.84 -8.99 0.59
C ASP A 347 45.62 -9.81 -0.44
N SER A 348 45.18 -11.05 -0.73
CA SER A 348 45.73 -11.92 -1.76
C SER A 348 45.10 -11.66 -3.14
N LEU A 349 44.13 -10.76 -3.25
CA LEU A 349 43.42 -10.44 -4.50
C LEU A 349 43.91 -9.12 -5.10
N SER A 350 43.92 -9.02 -6.43
CA SER A 350 44.35 -7.82 -7.18
C SER A 350 43.19 -6.99 -7.73
N LEU A 351 42.01 -7.09 -7.11
CA LEU A 351 40.78 -6.48 -7.62
C LEU A 351 40.85 -4.95 -7.56
N SER A 352 40.78 -4.28 -8.71
CA SER A 352 40.54 -2.85 -8.79
C SER A 352 39.04 -2.55 -8.77
N TYR A 353 38.25 -3.39 -9.43
CA TYR A 353 36.86 -3.07 -9.71
C TYR A 353 35.95 -4.29 -9.61
N VAL A 354 34.88 -4.16 -8.84
CA VAL A 354 33.82 -5.16 -8.74
C VAL A 354 32.52 -4.55 -9.25
N THR A 355 31.99 -5.12 -10.33
CA THR A 355 30.69 -4.72 -10.87
C THR A 355 29.61 -5.64 -10.31
N MET A 356 28.60 -5.06 -9.69
CA MET A 356 27.42 -5.77 -9.21
C MET A 356 26.21 -5.45 -10.10
N GLY A 357 25.41 -6.46 -10.45
CA GLY A 357 24.22 -6.23 -11.27
C GLY A 357 23.38 -7.49 -11.51
N GLY A 358 22.36 -7.37 -12.34
CA GLY A 358 21.53 -8.52 -12.78
C GLY A 358 20.48 -9.01 -11.77
N THR A 359 20.45 -8.45 -10.56
CA THR A 359 19.46 -8.63 -9.49
C THR A 359 19.37 -7.33 -8.68
N LEU A 360 18.40 -7.21 -7.75
CA LEU A 360 18.46 -6.11 -6.78
C LEU A 360 19.70 -6.28 -5.89
N ILE A 361 20.40 -5.18 -5.67
CA ILE A 361 21.63 -5.12 -4.89
C ILE A 361 21.33 -4.35 -3.61
N LYS A 362 21.65 -4.91 -2.44
CA LYS A 362 21.49 -4.23 -1.15
C LYS A 362 22.71 -3.37 -0.83
N ASP A 363 22.51 -2.37 0.03
CA ASP A 363 23.59 -1.57 0.64
C ASP A 363 24.65 -2.42 1.34
N GLU A 364 24.22 -3.50 1.99
CA GLU A 364 25.10 -4.45 2.64
C GLU A 364 25.89 -5.32 1.64
N ASP A 365 25.35 -5.61 0.46
CA ASP A 365 26.04 -6.44 -0.53
C ASP A 365 27.22 -5.67 -1.13
N VAL A 366 27.03 -4.37 -1.38
CA VAL A 366 28.08 -3.46 -1.84
C VAL A 366 29.18 -3.32 -0.78
N ARG A 367 28.79 -3.10 0.49
CA ARG A 367 29.72 -3.05 1.63
C ARG A 367 30.45 -4.37 1.83
N PHE A 368 29.74 -5.49 1.78
CA PHE A 368 30.29 -6.83 1.92
C PHE A 368 31.38 -7.09 0.87
N CYS A 369 31.08 -6.82 -0.41
CA CYS A 369 32.06 -6.96 -1.48
C CYS A 369 33.28 -6.07 -1.23
N LYS A 370 33.06 -4.82 -0.82
CA LYS A 370 34.14 -3.86 -0.56
C LYS A 370 35.05 -4.34 0.58
N GLU A 371 34.45 -4.82 1.68
CA GLU A 371 35.16 -5.21 2.90
C GLU A 371 35.86 -6.56 2.78
N HIS A 372 35.27 -7.52 2.07
CA HIS A 372 35.70 -8.92 2.04
C HIS A 372 36.40 -9.34 0.75
N LEU A 373 36.10 -8.71 -0.40
CA LEU A 373 36.85 -8.94 -1.65
C LEU A 373 37.99 -7.93 -1.83
N GLY A 374 38.01 -6.84 -1.04
CA GLY A 374 39.14 -5.91 -0.99
C GLY A 374 39.33 -5.03 -2.23
N SER A 375 38.31 -4.87 -3.08
CA SER A 375 38.45 -4.09 -4.32
C SER A 375 38.59 -2.59 -4.06
N GLU A 376 39.21 -1.84 -4.98
CA GLU A 376 39.31 -0.36 -4.88
C GLU A 376 37.95 0.30 -5.02
N ALA A 377 37.11 -0.18 -5.94
CA ALA A 377 35.72 0.26 -6.08
C ALA A 377 34.75 -0.93 -6.19
N VAL A 378 33.55 -0.74 -5.65
CA VAL A 378 32.39 -1.61 -5.85
C VAL A 378 31.25 -0.74 -6.34
N ILE A 379 30.74 -1.08 -7.52
CA ILE A 379 29.72 -0.27 -8.19
C ILE A 379 28.57 -1.14 -8.68
N GLN A 380 27.41 -0.53 -8.78
CA GLN A 380 26.19 -1.19 -9.23
C GLN A 380 25.90 -0.81 -10.68
N GLY A 381 25.47 -1.76 -11.49
CA GLY A 381 24.99 -1.51 -12.85
C GLY A 381 23.53 -1.95 -13.00
N PHE A 382 22.66 -1.03 -13.40
CA PHE A 382 21.28 -1.35 -13.75
C PHE A 382 21.10 -1.45 -15.26
N GLY A 383 20.47 -2.56 -15.66
CA GLY A 383 20.20 -2.93 -17.04
C GLY A 383 19.33 -4.17 -17.13
N MET A 384 18.70 -4.35 -18.28
CA MET A 384 17.89 -5.50 -18.65
C MET A 384 18.23 -5.99 -20.06
N THR A 385 17.54 -7.01 -20.58
CA THR A 385 17.93 -7.56 -21.89
C THR A 385 17.59 -6.58 -23.01
N GLU A 386 16.67 -5.67 -22.77
CA GLU A 386 16.13 -4.65 -23.67
C GLU A 386 17.04 -3.41 -23.74
N GLY A 387 17.90 -3.22 -22.75
CA GLY A 387 18.97 -2.23 -22.73
C GLY A 387 19.80 -2.50 -21.49
N SER A 388 21.13 -2.57 -21.60
CA SER A 388 21.98 -2.82 -20.42
C SER A 388 23.47 -2.56 -20.65
N PRO A 389 24.17 -1.92 -19.71
CA PRO A 389 23.63 -1.09 -18.62
C PRO A 389 23.19 0.30 -19.13
N MET A 390 22.27 0.96 -18.41
CA MET A 390 21.86 2.35 -18.66
C MET A 390 22.27 3.28 -17.53
N VAL A 391 22.50 2.73 -16.34
CA VAL A 391 22.76 3.49 -15.12
C VAL A 391 23.84 2.79 -14.33
N SER A 392 24.85 3.56 -13.92
CA SER A 392 25.90 3.07 -13.03
C SER A 392 26.81 4.23 -12.55
N TRP A 393 27.92 3.89 -11.92
CA TRP A 393 28.92 4.80 -11.37
C TRP A 393 30.21 4.81 -12.17
N ARG A 394 30.83 5.98 -12.26
CA ARG A 394 32.25 6.10 -12.62
C ARG A 394 33.09 6.04 -11.36
N ARG A 395 34.26 5.37 -11.37
CA ARG A 395 35.09 5.22 -10.15
C ARG A 395 35.63 6.54 -9.60
N ASP A 396 35.67 7.57 -10.44
CA ASP A 396 36.10 8.93 -10.13
C ASP A 396 34.93 9.85 -9.69
N ASP A 397 33.70 9.35 -9.63
CA ASP A 397 32.55 10.15 -9.19
C ASP A 397 32.71 10.52 -7.71
N PRO A 398 32.60 11.82 -7.35
CA PRO A 398 32.82 12.28 -5.97
C PRO A 398 31.82 11.72 -4.96
N MET A 399 30.68 11.17 -5.41
CA MET A 399 29.70 10.53 -4.54
C MET A 399 30.11 9.11 -4.10
N LEU A 400 31.08 8.47 -4.77
CA LEU A 400 31.63 7.17 -4.34
C LEU A 400 32.51 7.32 -3.10
N LYS A 401 31.90 7.50 -1.93
CA LYS A 401 32.61 7.57 -0.65
C LYS A 401 33.29 6.23 -0.37
N ASN A 402 34.59 6.23 -0.14
CA ASN A 402 35.41 5.02 0.05
C ASN A 402 35.29 4.01 -1.11
N GLY A 403 35.00 4.48 -2.33
CA GLY A 403 34.91 3.64 -3.52
C GLY A 403 33.57 2.89 -3.71
N TYR A 404 32.50 3.29 -3.02
CA TYR A 404 31.16 2.75 -3.26
C TYR A 404 30.04 3.77 -2.96
N HIS A 405 28.83 3.51 -3.45
CA HIS A 405 27.61 4.25 -3.10
C HIS A 405 26.40 3.30 -3.06
N LEU A 406 25.37 3.69 -2.29
CA LEU A 406 24.19 2.87 -1.97
C LEU A 406 23.13 2.89 -3.09
N GLY A 407 22.89 4.06 -3.68
CA GLY A 407 22.11 4.16 -4.92
C GLY A 407 22.80 3.52 -6.12
N VAL A 408 22.02 3.14 -7.13
CA VAL A 408 22.49 2.35 -8.28
C VAL A 408 23.50 3.14 -9.12
N GLY A 409 23.25 4.43 -9.33
CA GLY A 409 24.15 5.29 -10.10
C GLY A 409 23.45 6.39 -10.87
N LYS A 410 24.20 6.97 -11.79
CA LYS A 410 23.77 8.04 -12.70
C LYS A 410 23.59 7.49 -14.11
N VAL A 411 22.81 8.18 -14.92
CA VAL A 411 22.56 7.80 -16.33
C VAL A 411 23.87 7.77 -17.13
N LEU A 412 24.09 6.69 -17.88
CA LEU A 412 25.27 6.50 -18.71
C LEU A 412 25.14 7.23 -20.07
N PRO A 413 26.25 7.51 -20.77
CA PRO A 413 26.21 8.08 -22.12
C PRO A 413 25.31 7.29 -23.08
N GLY A 414 24.58 8.00 -23.92
CA GLY A 414 23.61 7.47 -24.88
C GLY A 414 22.31 6.92 -24.26
N ALA A 415 22.24 6.77 -22.94
CA ALA A 415 21.03 6.34 -22.24
C ALA A 415 20.19 7.54 -21.77
N ARG A 416 18.90 7.31 -21.55
CA ARG A 416 17.94 8.28 -21.02
C ARG A 416 16.99 7.58 -20.08
N LEU A 417 16.52 8.28 -19.05
CA LEU A 417 15.56 7.72 -18.10
C LEU A 417 14.65 8.79 -17.52
N LYS A 418 13.46 8.39 -17.10
CA LYS A 418 12.54 9.23 -16.32
C LYS A 418 11.65 8.39 -15.40
N ILE A 419 11.17 9.01 -14.34
CA ILE A 419 10.22 8.41 -13.40
C ILE A 419 8.84 8.97 -13.68
N CYS A 420 7.88 8.12 -14.06
CA CYS A 420 6.52 8.50 -14.37
C CYS A 420 5.53 7.91 -13.37
N SER A 421 4.34 8.51 -13.20
CA SER A 421 3.26 7.80 -12.52
C SER A 421 2.88 6.55 -13.32
N PRO A 422 2.51 5.42 -12.70
CA PRO A 422 2.10 4.22 -13.43
C PRO A 422 1.01 4.53 -14.46
N LYS A 423 1.14 3.98 -15.68
CA LYS A 423 0.25 4.26 -16.83
C LYS A 423 0.26 5.71 -17.33
N SER A 424 1.26 6.51 -16.94
CA SER A 424 1.50 7.87 -17.43
C SER A 424 2.85 7.96 -18.14
N ASN A 425 2.95 8.90 -19.09
CA ASN A 425 4.22 9.24 -19.75
C ASN A 425 4.82 10.57 -19.23
N VAL A 426 4.18 11.17 -18.23
CA VAL A 426 4.57 12.46 -17.63
C VAL A 426 5.53 12.23 -16.47
N PRO A 427 6.71 12.86 -16.47
CA PRO A 427 7.66 12.71 -15.37
C PRO A 427 7.14 13.33 -14.07
N LEU A 428 7.34 12.59 -12.98
CA LEU A 428 7.15 13.02 -11.61
C LEU A 428 8.22 14.02 -11.18
N ASN A 429 8.08 14.60 -10.00
CA ASN A 429 9.16 15.37 -9.40
C ASN A 429 10.24 14.43 -8.85
N LYS A 430 11.44 14.96 -8.64
CA LYS A 430 12.48 14.22 -7.89
C LYS A 430 11.97 13.82 -6.51
N ASP A 431 12.54 12.75 -5.97
CA ASP A 431 12.16 12.12 -4.69
C ASP A 431 10.75 11.49 -4.67
N GLU A 432 9.98 11.56 -5.76
CA GLU A 432 8.71 10.85 -5.90
C GLU A 432 8.93 9.45 -6.51
N ALA A 433 8.32 8.43 -5.91
CA ALA A 433 8.37 7.07 -6.42
C ALA A 433 7.41 6.89 -7.62
N GLY A 434 7.92 6.30 -8.70
CA GLY A 434 7.13 6.03 -9.90
C GLY A 434 7.70 4.87 -10.73
N GLU A 435 7.17 4.71 -11.94
CA GLU A 435 7.59 3.74 -12.94
C GLU A 435 8.78 4.25 -13.75
N LEU A 436 9.83 3.43 -13.83
CA LEU A 436 11.03 3.74 -14.57
C LEU A 436 10.80 3.52 -16.06
N HIS A 437 10.97 4.59 -16.83
CA HIS A 437 10.98 4.54 -18.28
C HIS A 437 12.40 4.80 -18.76
N ILE A 438 12.88 3.97 -19.68
CA ILE A 438 14.24 4.09 -20.23
C ILE A 438 14.17 4.35 -21.73
N GLY A 439 15.18 5.00 -22.27
CA GLY A 439 15.28 5.29 -23.70
C GLY A 439 16.71 5.64 -24.09
N GLY A 440 16.86 6.16 -25.31
CA GLY A 440 18.17 6.47 -25.89
C GLY A 440 18.77 5.28 -26.64
N THR A 441 20.00 5.46 -27.11
CA THR A 441 20.66 4.54 -28.04
C THR A 441 21.03 3.21 -27.40
N SER A 442 21.07 3.08 -26.08
CA SER A 442 21.34 1.80 -25.39
C SER A 442 20.13 0.87 -25.32
N VAL A 443 18.95 1.29 -25.79
CA VAL A 443 17.68 0.55 -25.69
C VAL A 443 17.24 0.05 -27.07
N ILE A 444 16.73 -1.19 -27.15
CA ILE A 444 16.17 -1.76 -28.37
C ILE A 444 14.91 -0.99 -28.82
N ASP A 445 14.62 -1.05 -30.12
CA ASP A 445 13.41 -0.43 -30.65
C ASP A 445 12.14 -1.24 -30.37
N GLY A 446 12.26 -2.52 -30.04
CA GLY A 446 11.12 -3.41 -29.83
C GLY A 446 11.56 -4.86 -29.89
N TYR A 447 10.72 -5.77 -29.40
CA TYR A 447 10.98 -7.19 -29.52
C TYR A 447 10.76 -7.69 -30.96
N LEU A 448 11.38 -8.82 -31.30
CA LEU A 448 11.12 -9.52 -32.56
C LEU A 448 9.62 -9.83 -32.72
N ASN A 449 9.14 -9.78 -33.96
CA ASN A 449 7.76 -10.01 -34.35
C ASN A 449 6.72 -9.07 -33.70
N GLY A 450 7.14 -7.94 -33.13
CA GLY A 450 6.24 -6.95 -32.54
C GLY A 450 5.50 -7.43 -31.29
N ILE A 451 5.98 -8.49 -30.64
CA ILE A 451 5.45 -8.97 -29.36
C ILE A 451 5.60 -7.86 -28.33
N ASP A 452 4.57 -7.63 -27.49
CA ASP A 452 4.62 -6.65 -26.39
C ASP A 452 4.98 -5.23 -26.85
N SER A 453 4.44 -4.83 -28.01
CA SER A 453 4.64 -3.50 -28.61
C SER A 453 4.14 -2.36 -27.71
N GLU A 454 3.17 -2.64 -26.84
CA GLU A 454 2.58 -1.72 -25.86
C GLU A 454 3.57 -1.25 -24.79
N SER A 455 4.63 -2.01 -24.53
CA SER A 455 5.70 -1.63 -23.62
C SER A 455 6.64 -0.57 -24.20
N PHE A 456 6.47 -0.21 -25.49
CA PHE A 456 7.25 0.81 -26.17
C PHE A 456 6.36 1.96 -26.63
N TYR A 457 6.87 3.19 -26.55
CA TYR A 457 6.22 4.36 -27.15
C TYR A 457 7.25 5.35 -27.68
N THR A 458 6.79 6.29 -28.51
CA THR A 458 7.65 7.33 -29.09
C THR A 458 7.07 8.70 -28.77
N ASN A 459 7.94 9.64 -28.40
CA ASN A 459 7.62 11.06 -28.25
C ASN A 459 8.67 11.92 -28.97
N ASP A 460 8.57 13.24 -28.84
CA ASP A 460 9.47 14.21 -29.51
C ASP A 460 10.96 14.01 -29.17
N VAL A 461 11.26 13.38 -28.04
CA VAL A 461 12.63 13.12 -27.58
C VAL A 461 13.14 11.77 -28.12
N GLY A 462 12.26 10.85 -28.48
CA GLY A 462 12.61 9.56 -29.09
C GLY A 462 11.77 8.40 -28.56
N LYS A 463 12.31 7.19 -28.69
CA LYS A 463 11.65 5.97 -28.22
C LYS A 463 11.93 5.70 -26.75
N TRP A 464 10.90 5.23 -26.06
CA TRP A 464 10.90 4.87 -24.65
C TRP A 464 10.41 3.45 -24.48
N PHE A 465 10.99 2.76 -23.52
CA PHE A 465 10.59 1.46 -23.04
C PHE A 465 10.14 1.57 -21.57
N VAL A 466 8.95 1.06 -21.29
CA VAL A 466 8.37 1.01 -19.94
C VAL A 466 8.88 -0.24 -19.25
N THR A 467 9.70 -0.09 -18.21
CA THR A 467 10.42 -1.22 -17.60
C THR A 467 9.54 -2.09 -16.70
N GLY A 468 8.46 -1.51 -16.15
CA GLY A 468 7.69 -2.10 -15.06
C GLY A 468 8.41 -2.09 -13.71
N ASP A 469 9.60 -1.47 -13.61
CA ASP A 469 10.35 -1.32 -12.37
C ASP A 469 9.93 -0.03 -11.64
N GLN A 470 9.75 -0.11 -10.31
CA GLN A 470 9.54 1.06 -9.45
C GLN A 470 10.88 1.67 -9.07
N ALA A 471 11.02 2.98 -9.24
CA ALA A 471 12.25 3.69 -8.93
C ALA A 471 12.01 5.13 -8.45
N ILE A 472 13.04 5.71 -7.84
CA ILE A 472 13.13 7.11 -7.42
C ILE A 472 14.44 7.68 -7.97
N ILE A 473 14.41 8.94 -8.41
CA ILE A 473 15.62 9.75 -8.68
C ILE A 473 15.68 10.84 -7.62
N ASP A 474 16.80 10.89 -6.89
CA ASP A 474 17.01 11.90 -5.86
C ASP A 474 17.47 13.26 -6.42
N THR A 475 17.59 14.24 -5.54
CA THR A 475 18.09 15.59 -5.89
C THR A 475 19.48 15.59 -6.52
N ASP A 476 20.29 14.56 -6.30
CA ASP A 476 21.66 14.40 -6.82
C ASP A 476 21.74 13.54 -8.08
N ASP A 477 20.59 13.20 -8.67
CA ASP A 477 20.45 12.40 -9.89
C ASP A 477 20.85 10.94 -9.76
N VAL A 478 20.83 10.43 -8.53
CA VAL A 478 21.06 9.02 -8.24
C VAL A 478 19.76 8.26 -8.36
N LEU A 479 19.80 7.18 -9.13
CA LEU A 479 18.67 6.25 -9.27
C LEU A 479 18.67 5.23 -8.13
N TYR A 480 17.51 5.01 -7.53
CA TYR A 480 17.23 3.92 -6.59
C TYR A 480 16.12 3.04 -7.17
N ILE A 481 16.34 1.73 -7.22
CA ILE A 481 15.34 0.75 -7.66
C ILE A 481 14.68 0.14 -6.42
N SER A 482 13.36 0.26 -6.35
CA SER A 482 12.56 -0.21 -5.20
C SER A 482 11.96 -1.59 -5.44
N GLY A 483 11.85 -2.05 -6.68
CA GLY A 483 11.25 -3.35 -7.04
C GLY A 483 10.54 -3.34 -8.39
N ARG A 484 9.66 -4.32 -8.63
CA ARG A 484 8.86 -4.45 -9.87
C ARG A 484 7.38 -4.32 -9.59
N TYR A 485 6.66 -3.48 -10.33
CA TYR A 485 5.21 -3.32 -10.18
C TYR A 485 4.43 -4.63 -10.35
N LYS A 486 4.91 -5.56 -11.17
CA LYS A 486 4.29 -6.88 -11.37
C LYS A 486 4.64 -7.92 -10.31
N ASP A 487 5.79 -7.76 -9.65
CA ASP A 487 6.22 -8.65 -8.57
C ASP A 487 5.78 -8.11 -7.21
N ILE A 488 5.35 -6.85 -7.16
CA ILE A 488 4.71 -6.26 -6.01
C ILE A 488 3.51 -7.14 -5.63
N ILE A 489 3.57 -7.64 -4.41
CA ILE A 489 2.47 -8.36 -3.79
C ILE A 489 1.52 -7.29 -3.30
N ILE A 490 0.37 -7.19 -3.96
CA ILE A 490 -0.66 -6.21 -3.58
C ILE A 490 -1.50 -6.83 -2.48
N ARG A 491 -1.12 -6.53 -1.22
CA ARG A 491 -1.79 -7.04 -0.02
C ARG A 491 -2.63 -5.92 0.59
N GLY A 492 -3.96 -6.04 0.56
CA GLY A 492 -4.86 -5.04 1.13
C GLY A 492 -4.76 -3.65 0.48
N GLY A 493 -4.31 -3.60 -0.79
CA GLY A 493 -4.05 -2.34 -1.51
C GLY A 493 -2.66 -1.74 -1.26
N GLU A 494 -1.87 -2.33 -0.36
CA GLU A 494 -0.47 -1.97 -0.16
C GLU A 494 0.45 -2.75 -1.11
N ASN A 495 1.40 -2.03 -1.68
CA ASN A 495 2.38 -2.59 -2.61
C ASN A 495 3.57 -3.13 -1.82
N LEU A 496 3.55 -4.42 -1.49
CA LEU A 496 4.66 -5.08 -0.82
C LEU A 496 5.70 -5.48 -1.84
N VAL A 497 6.94 -5.04 -1.63
CA VAL A 497 8.07 -5.50 -2.43
C VAL A 497 8.54 -6.85 -1.85
N PRO A 498 8.30 -8.01 -2.50
CA PRO A 498 8.64 -9.33 -1.94
C PRO A 498 10.11 -9.44 -1.58
N SER A 499 10.92 -8.75 -2.36
CA SER A 499 12.36 -8.80 -2.24
C SER A 499 12.82 -8.18 -0.92
N LYS A 500 12.12 -7.17 -0.36
CA LYS A 500 12.36 -6.72 1.03
C LYS A 500 12.26 -7.85 2.05
N ILE A 501 11.28 -8.73 1.90
CA ILE A 501 11.08 -9.88 2.79
C ILE A 501 12.19 -10.90 2.62
N GLU A 502 12.56 -11.18 1.36
CA GLU A 502 13.72 -12.03 1.04
C GLU A 502 15.00 -11.48 1.69
N TYR A 503 15.17 -10.16 1.71
CA TYR A 503 16.31 -9.50 2.33
C TYR A 503 16.34 -9.72 3.83
N CYS A 504 15.23 -9.49 4.52
CA CYS A 504 15.16 -9.67 5.96
C CYS A 504 15.39 -11.13 6.38
N LEU A 505 14.85 -12.09 5.63
CA LEU A 505 15.12 -13.52 5.88
C LEU A 505 16.60 -13.88 5.63
N GLN A 506 17.22 -13.27 4.63
CA GLN A 506 18.64 -13.48 4.34
C GLN A 506 19.54 -13.01 5.48
N ASP A 507 19.18 -11.95 6.20
CA ASP A 507 19.94 -11.43 7.35
C ASP A 507 19.94 -12.42 8.54
N LEU A 508 18.99 -13.35 8.56
CA LEU A 508 18.94 -14.48 9.50
C LEU A 508 19.67 -15.73 8.99
N GLY A 509 20.41 -15.63 7.88
CA GLY A 509 21.09 -16.74 7.23
C GLY A 509 20.18 -17.66 6.41
N ILE A 510 18.96 -17.22 6.08
CA ILE A 510 17.95 -18.06 5.41
C ILE A 510 17.82 -17.69 3.94
N THR A 511 18.07 -18.66 3.05
CA THR A 511 17.85 -18.47 1.61
C THR A 511 16.39 -18.75 1.28
N ALA A 512 15.63 -17.69 0.98
CA ALA A 512 14.21 -17.74 0.71
C ALA A 512 13.84 -17.09 -0.63
N GLN A 513 12.69 -17.48 -1.18
CA GLN A 513 12.02 -16.79 -2.27
C GLN A 513 10.60 -16.44 -1.86
N VAL A 514 10.23 -15.18 -1.99
CA VAL A 514 8.93 -14.67 -1.61
C VAL A 514 8.12 -14.38 -2.86
N ILE A 515 6.94 -14.97 -2.87
CA ILE A 515 5.94 -14.86 -3.93
C ILE A 515 4.59 -14.48 -3.32
N GLY A 516 3.79 -13.73 -4.08
CA GLY A 516 2.39 -13.53 -3.73
C GLY A 516 1.59 -14.75 -4.13
N ILE A 517 0.84 -15.33 -3.21
CA ILE A 517 -0.25 -16.26 -3.57
C ILE A 517 -1.57 -15.52 -3.50
N VAL A 518 -2.54 -15.95 -4.31
CA VAL A 518 -3.87 -15.34 -4.33
C VAL A 518 -4.56 -15.62 -3.00
N ASP A 519 -4.97 -14.56 -2.32
CA ASP A 519 -5.74 -14.61 -1.09
C ASP A 519 -7.08 -13.92 -1.31
N SER A 520 -8.15 -14.60 -0.92
CA SER A 520 -9.53 -14.13 -1.16
C SER A 520 -9.89 -12.83 -0.44
N ILE A 521 -9.08 -12.39 0.53
CA ILE A 521 -9.33 -11.25 1.41
C ILE A 521 -8.34 -10.11 1.12
N ALA A 522 -7.05 -10.42 1.10
CA ALA A 522 -5.97 -9.46 0.94
C ALA A 522 -5.55 -9.25 -0.53
N GLY A 523 -6.13 -9.98 -1.49
CA GLY A 523 -5.72 -9.96 -2.89
C GLY A 523 -4.54 -10.90 -3.12
N GLU A 524 -3.34 -10.48 -2.68
CA GLU A 524 -2.17 -11.37 -2.59
C GLU A 524 -1.53 -11.33 -1.21
N VAL A 525 -0.97 -12.46 -0.76
CA VAL A 525 -0.20 -12.54 0.50
C VAL A 525 1.19 -13.14 0.26
N PRO A 526 2.22 -12.66 0.98
CA PRO A 526 3.59 -13.15 0.79
C PRO A 526 3.80 -14.52 1.41
N VAL A 527 4.22 -15.49 0.61
CA VAL A 527 4.69 -16.81 1.05
C VAL A 527 6.18 -16.93 0.79
N ALA A 528 6.94 -17.29 1.83
CA ALA A 528 8.36 -17.59 1.70
C ALA A 528 8.57 -19.07 1.44
N VAL A 529 9.25 -19.39 0.34
CA VAL A 529 9.74 -20.73 0.04
C VAL A 529 11.22 -20.78 0.43
N LEU A 530 11.57 -21.60 1.41
CA LEU A 530 12.92 -21.76 1.93
C LEU A 530 13.65 -22.88 1.18
N GLN A 531 14.94 -22.67 0.89
CA GLN A 531 15.78 -23.73 0.35
C GLN A 531 15.95 -24.89 1.33
N SER A 532 16.12 -24.57 2.61
CA SER A 532 16.26 -25.52 3.72
C SER A 532 15.95 -24.79 5.03
N CYS A 533 15.41 -25.48 6.03
CA CYS A 533 15.14 -24.89 7.34
C CYS A 533 16.36 -25.05 8.28
N PRO A 534 16.97 -23.97 8.79
CA PRO A 534 18.03 -24.08 9.78
C PRO A 534 17.48 -24.65 11.10
N LYS A 535 18.21 -25.57 11.75
CA LYS A 535 17.78 -26.20 13.02
C LYS A 535 17.65 -25.21 14.18
N GLU A 536 18.27 -24.05 14.08
CA GLU A 536 18.41 -23.05 15.15
C GLU A 536 17.44 -21.86 15.02
N VAL A 537 16.82 -21.68 13.85
CA VAL A 537 15.90 -20.55 13.58
C VAL A 537 14.50 -21.08 13.36
N THR A 538 13.60 -20.81 14.30
CA THR A 538 12.20 -21.24 14.20
C THR A 538 11.42 -20.35 13.23
N MET A 539 10.32 -20.89 12.69
CA MET A 539 9.40 -20.16 11.80
C MET A 539 8.84 -18.89 12.45
N ALA A 540 8.53 -18.96 13.75
CA ALA A 540 8.08 -17.81 14.54
C ALA A 540 9.16 -16.72 14.62
N HIS A 541 10.45 -17.09 14.71
CA HIS A 541 11.55 -16.14 14.71
C HIS A 541 11.70 -15.43 13.36
N MET A 542 11.55 -16.18 12.24
CA MET A 542 11.59 -15.61 10.89
C MET A 542 10.47 -14.60 10.66
N THR A 543 9.22 -14.97 10.98
CA THR A 543 8.07 -14.09 10.82
C THR A 543 8.20 -12.84 11.70
N LYS A 544 8.63 -13.02 12.95
CA LYS A 544 8.88 -11.91 13.88
C LYS A 544 9.95 -10.95 13.35
N ALA A 545 11.09 -11.46 12.88
CA ALA A 545 12.15 -10.63 12.33
C ALA A 545 11.70 -9.85 11.08
N VAL A 546 10.90 -10.46 10.20
CA VAL A 546 10.31 -9.79 9.03
C VAL A 546 9.38 -8.65 9.47
N VAL A 547 8.54 -8.90 10.47
CA VAL A 547 7.62 -7.89 11.02
C VAL A 547 8.37 -6.76 11.73
N GLU A 548 9.39 -7.07 12.53
CA GLU A 548 10.19 -6.08 13.27
C GLU A 548 10.99 -5.18 12.33
N ASN A 549 11.59 -5.73 11.26
CA ASN A 549 12.45 -4.97 10.37
C ASN A 549 11.72 -4.25 9.22
N LEU A 550 10.61 -4.82 8.74
CA LEU A 550 9.91 -4.30 7.54
C LEU A 550 8.49 -3.79 7.84
N GLY A 551 7.98 -4.02 9.05
CA GLY A 551 6.63 -3.69 9.46
C GLY A 551 5.62 -4.82 9.15
N GLN A 552 4.45 -4.76 9.81
CA GLN A 552 3.46 -5.84 9.74
C GLN A 552 2.95 -6.13 8.32
N ALA A 553 2.91 -5.11 7.46
CA ALA A 553 2.48 -5.27 6.08
C ALA A 553 3.26 -6.38 5.35
N TYR A 554 4.56 -6.51 5.65
CA TYR A 554 5.49 -7.49 5.07
C TYR A 554 5.42 -8.88 5.73
N ALA A 555 4.54 -9.10 6.71
CA ALA A 555 4.46 -10.35 7.44
C ALA A 555 4.15 -11.55 6.53
N LEU A 556 4.95 -12.62 6.65
CA LEU A 556 4.78 -13.83 5.88
C LEU A 556 3.49 -14.56 6.26
N HIS A 557 2.65 -14.86 5.26
CA HIS A 557 1.43 -15.64 5.43
C HIS A 557 1.73 -17.12 5.65
N SER A 558 2.74 -17.63 4.95
CA SER A 558 3.22 -18.98 5.16
C SER A 558 4.69 -19.06 4.82
N ILE A 559 5.36 -19.99 5.48
CA ILE A 559 6.74 -20.36 5.19
C ILE A 559 6.71 -21.86 4.89
N ILE A 560 7.20 -22.24 3.72
CA ILE A 560 7.24 -23.61 3.25
C ILE A 560 8.64 -23.93 2.75
N THR A 561 9.04 -25.19 2.78
CA THR A 561 10.36 -25.63 2.31
C THR A 561 10.26 -26.24 0.91
N LEU A 562 11.41 -26.38 0.24
CA LEU A 562 11.46 -27.16 -1.00
C LEU A 562 11.01 -28.62 -0.80
N ASP A 563 11.26 -29.21 0.37
CA ASP A 563 10.81 -30.56 0.70
C ASP A 563 9.28 -30.66 0.78
N ASP A 564 8.60 -29.65 1.33
CA ASP A 564 7.13 -29.56 1.38
C ASP A 564 6.50 -29.51 -0.03
N LEU A 565 7.26 -28.99 -1.00
CA LEU A 565 6.89 -28.91 -2.42
C LEU A 565 7.37 -30.12 -3.23
N HIS A 566 8.03 -31.10 -2.61
CA HIS A 566 8.68 -32.23 -3.27
C HIS A 566 9.72 -31.82 -4.34
N LEU A 567 10.41 -30.71 -4.10
CA LEU A 567 11.47 -30.18 -4.96
C LEU A 567 12.84 -30.38 -4.30
N LYS A 568 13.84 -30.77 -5.09
CA LYS A 568 15.23 -30.84 -4.62
C LYS A 568 15.98 -29.50 -4.69
N ALA A 569 15.51 -28.59 -5.53
CA ALA A 569 16.08 -27.25 -5.77
C ALA A 569 14.99 -26.31 -6.33
N PHE A 570 15.19 -25.00 -6.23
CA PHE A 570 14.29 -24.02 -6.86
C PHE A 570 14.19 -24.23 -8.39
N PRO A 571 13.01 -24.00 -9.00
CA PRO A 571 12.90 -23.96 -10.45
C PRO A 571 13.71 -22.76 -10.97
N MET A 572 14.82 -23.05 -11.63
CA MET A 572 15.70 -22.03 -12.19
C MET A 572 15.57 -22.00 -13.71
N THR A 573 15.76 -20.83 -14.27
CA THR A 573 16.01 -20.65 -15.69
C THR A 573 17.33 -21.31 -16.07
N ALA A 574 17.54 -21.41 -17.37
CA ALA A 574 18.81 -21.52 -18.08
C ALA A 574 19.93 -20.55 -17.61
N THR A 575 19.66 -19.69 -16.64
CA THR A 575 20.51 -18.56 -16.27
C THR A 575 20.78 -18.50 -14.78
N GLY A 576 20.33 -19.52 -14.04
CA GLY A 576 20.41 -19.57 -12.58
C GLY A 576 19.46 -18.60 -11.88
N LYS A 577 18.56 -17.92 -12.62
CA LYS A 577 17.53 -17.06 -12.04
C LYS A 577 16.32 -17.89 -11.67
N ILE A 578 15.70 -17.59 -10.54
CA ILE A 578 14.54 -18.35 -10.07
C ILE A 578 13.31 -17.95 -10.91
N ARG A 579 12.60 -18.96 -11.43
CA ARG A 579 11.35 -18.78 -12.18
C ARG A 579 10.20 -18.59 -11.20
N LYS A 580 10.05 -17.38 -10.64
CA LYS A 580 9.02 -17.07 -9.64
C LYS A 580 7.60 -17.39 -10.09
N VAL A 581 7.27 -17.29 -11.38
CA VAL A 581 5.94 -17.67 -11.90
C VAL A 581 5.71 -19.18 -11.85
N GLU A 582 6.71 -19.98 -12.22
CA GLU A 582 6.64 -21.45 -12.12
C GLU A 582 6.59 -21.89 -10.65
N LEU A 583 7.42 -21.25 -9.80
CA LEU A 583 7.39 -21.46 -8.35
C LEU A 583 6.01 -21.10 -7.77
N LYS A 584 5.42 -19.97 -8.17
CA LYS A 584 4.06 -19.55 -7.78
C LYS A 584 3.00 -20.53 -8.23
N ALA A 585 3.11 -21.12 -9.43
CA ALA A 585 2.18 -22.16 -9.88
C ALA A 585 2.29 -23.45 -9.03
N ILE A 586 3.51 -23.89 -8.71
CA ILE A 586 3.75 -25.07 -7.85
C ILE A 586 3.20 -24.84 -6.44
N VAL A 587 3.49 -23.67 -5.86
CA VAL A 587 3.01 -23.29 -4.53
C VAL A 587 1.49 -23.15 -4.50
N ASN A 588 0.87 -22.52 -5.50
CA ASN A 588 -0.59 -22.46 -5.63
C ASN A 588 -1.22 -23.86 -5.70
N LYS A 589 -0.59 -24.82 -6.42
CA LYS A 589 -1.07 -26.20 -6.49
C LYS A 589 -0.93 -26.92 -5.14
N HIS A 590 0.16 -26.70 -4.41
CA HIS A 590 0.36 -27.23 -3.06
C HIS A 590 -0.74 -26.73 -2.11
N PHE A 591 -1.02 -25.42 -2.08
CA PHE A 591 -2.11 -24.87 -1.27
C PHE A 591 -3.51 -25.32 -1.74
N ALA A 592 -3.73 -25.52 -3.04
CA ALA A 592 -4.99 -26.09 -3.56
C ALA A 592 -5.20 -27.54 -3.10
N THR A 593 -4.14 -28.36 -3.08
CA THR A 593 -4.19 -29.75 -2.62
C THR A 593 -4.41 -29.83 -1.10
N ILE A 594 -3.80 -28.93 -0.32
CA ILE A 594 -4.06 -28.79 1.12
C ILE A 594 -5.51 -28.32 1.38
N SER A 595 -6.04 -27.42 0.53
CA SER A 595 -7.42 -26.94 0.60
C SER A 595 -8.45 -28.04 0.28
N GLU A 596 -8.14 -28.93 -0.67
CA GLU A 596 -8.95 -30.13 -0.95
C GLU A 596 -8.87 -31.19 0.15
N ALA A 597 -7.72 -31.31 0.83
CA ALA A 597 -7.52 -32.19 1.98
C ALA A 597 -8.13 -31.64 3.29
N LYS A 598 -8.28 -30.32 3.42
CA LYS A 598 -8.93 -29.62 4.56
C LYS A 598 -10.43 -29.39 4.36
N LYS A 599 -11.15 -30.37 3.81
CA LYS A 599 -12.61 -30.47 4.00
C LYS A 599 -12.92 -30.93 5.43
N THR A 600 -12.73 -30.05 6.40
CA THR A 600 -13.26 -30.21 7.77
C THR A 600 -13.68 -28.86 8.36
N ASN A 601 -14.90 -28.87 8.91
CA ASN A 601 -15.55 -27.93 9.81
C ASN A 601 -15.77 -26.45 9.36
N PRO A 602 -17.01 -26.03 9.03
CA PRO A 602 -17.37 -24.63 8.71
C PRO A 602 -16.95 -23.61 9.78
N SER A 603 -16.83 -24.05 11.04
CA SER A 603 -16.38 -23.22 12.16
C SER A 603 -14.91 -22.78 12.02
N GLU A 604 -14.01 -23.65 11.54
CA GLU A 604 -12.58 -23.31 11.41
C GLU A 604 -12.32 -22.35 10.23
N LYS A 605 -13.08 -22.53 9.14
CA LYS A 605 -13.06 -21.62 7.98
C LYS A 605 -13.55 -20.22 8.37
N LEU A 606 -14.64 -20.13 9.14
CA LEU A 606 -15.17 -18.84 9.57
C LEU A 606 -14.26 -18.17 10.62
N ILE A 607 -13.67 -18.92 11.55
CA ILE A 607 -12.65 -18.39 12.48
C ILE A 607 -11.48 -17.77 11.71
N ALA A 608 -10.92 -18.47 10.71
CA ALA A 608 -9.82 -17.93 9.90
C ALA A 608 -10.21 -16.65 9.14
N GLN A 609 -11.45 -16.58 8.64
CA GLN A 609 -11.98 -15.39 7.98
C GLN A 609 -12.17 -14.21 8.94
N LEU A 610 -12.74 -14.44 10.13
CA LEU A 610 -12.90 -13.41 11.16
C LEU A 610 -11.53 -12.94 11.67
N ARG A 611 -10.58 -13.85 11.90
CA ARG A 611 -9.18 -13.50 12.22
C ARG A 611 -8.56 -12.65 11.12
N GLY A 612 -8.85 -12.94 9.85
CA GLY A 612 -8.42 -12.13 8.70
C GLY A 612 -8.91 -10.68 8.75
N ILE A 613 -10.17 -10.47 9.11
CA ILE A 613 -10.74 -9.12 9.23
C ILE A 613 -10.16 -8.40 10.47
N TRP A 614 -10.05 -9.09 11.60
CA TRP A 614 -9.41 -8.53 12.79
C TRP A 614 -7.95 -8.16 12.52
N ALA A 615 -7.21 -9.01 11.83
CA ALA A 615 -5.82 -8.79 11.45
C ALA A 615 -5.65 -7.55 10.56
N GLU A 616 -6.49 -7.38 9.54
CA GLU A 616 -6.51 -6.18 8.70
C GLU A 616 -6.77 -4.90 9.52
N LEU A 617 -7.64 -4.99 10.52
CA LEU A 617 -8.06 -3.84 11.31
C LEU A 617 -7.09 -3.47 12.42
N MET A 618 -6.46 -4.49 12.98
CA MET A 618 -5.42 -4.40 13.98
C MET A 618 -4.05 -4.13 13.37
N ASN A 619 -3.94 -4.16 12.04
CA ASN A 619 -2.67 -4.16 11.33
C ASN A 619 -1.72 -5.23 11.92
N ALA A 620 -2.25 -6.45 12.07
CA ALA A 620 -1.62 -7.65 12.60
C ALA A 620 -1.73 -8.80 11.57
N THR A 621 -1.14 -9.98 11.80
CA THR A 621 -1.46 -11.16 10.98
C THR A 621 -2.65 -11.93 11.57
N PRO A 622 -3.41 -12.71 10.78
CA PRO A 622 -4.51 -13.52 11.31
C PRO A 622 -4.04 -14.45 12.43
N ASP A 623 -2.79 -14.92 12.37
CA ASP A 623 -2.20 -15.81 13.36
C ASP A 623 -1.81 -15.11 14.67
N ASP A 624 -1.57 -13.80 14.63
CA ASP A 624 -1.34 -12.96 15.82
C ASP A 624 -2.65 -12.59 16.54
N ILE A 625 -3.79 -12.69 15.85
CA ILE A 625 -5.09 -12.41 16.46
C ILE A 625 -5.52 -13.61 17.31
N PRO A 626 -5.60 -13.46 18.64
CA PRO A 626 -6.00 -14.57 19.50
C PRO A 626 -7.46 -14.94 19.23
N VAL A 627 -7.72 -16.24 19.13
CA VAL A 627 -9.08 -16.75 18.86
C VAL A 627 -9.95 -16.72 20.11
N GLU A 628 -9.31 -16.88 21.27
CA GLU A 628 -9.92 -17.12 22.58
C GLU A 628 -9.80 -15.91 23.52
N ASP A 629 -8.99 -14.90 23.17
CA ASP A 629 -8.83 -13.69 23.99
C ASP A 629 -9.96 -12.70 23.69
N ASP A 630 -10.21 -11.80 24.65
CA ASP A 630 -11.21 -10.75 24.52
C ASP A 630 -10.77 -9.75 23.43
N VAL A 631 -11.62 -9.52 22.42
CA VAL A 631 -11.35 -8.55 21.35
C VAL A 631 -11.17 -7.14 21.89
N ALA A 632 -11.67 -6.80 23.08
CA ALA A 632 -11.41 -5.51 23.71
C ALA A 632 -9.96 -5.33 24.17
N ASP A 633 -9.21 -6.43 24.36
CA ASP A 633 -7.83 -6.41 24.83
C ASP A 633 -6.86 -5.93 23.75
N PHE A 634 -7.20 -6.20 22.48
CA PHE A 634 -6.43 -5.76 21.34
C PHE A 634 -7.13 -4.72 20.48
N ALA A 635 -8.47 -4.70 20.38
CA ALA A 635 -9.20 -3.78 19.51
C ALA A 635 -10.01 -2.69 20.25
N ASP A 636 -9.73 -1.43 19.94
CA ASP A 636 -10.52 -0.29 20.45
C ASP A 636 -11.94 -0.26 19.86
N SER A 637 -12.83 0.53 20.44
CA SER A 637 -14.23 0.65 19.97
C SER A 637 -14.34 1.06 18.50
N ILE A 638 -13.36 1.75 17.94
CA ILE A 638 -13.31 2.17 16.53
C ILE A 638 -12.94 1.00 15.62
N THR A 639 -11.96 0.22 16.04
CA THR A 639 -11.45 -0.94 15.32
C THR A 639 -12.51 -2.03 15.30
N ARG A 640 -13.22 -2.20 16.42
CA ARG A 640 -14.40 -3.05 16.52
C ARG A 640 -15.55 -2.56 15.61
N LEU A 641 -15.75 -1.25 15.46
CA LEU A 641 -16.71 -0.69 14.48
C LEU A 641 -16.31 -0.95 13.02
N ARG A 642 -15.02 -0.82 12.70
CA ARG A 642 -14.51 -1.12 11.36
C ARG A 642 -14.63 -2.61 11.06
N PHE A 643 -14.48 -3.49 12.05
CA PHE A 643 -14.70 -4.94 11.93
C PHE A 643 -16.12 -5.26 11.52
N CYS A 644 -17.07 -4.66 12.22
CA CYS A 644 -18.49 -4.74 11.88
C CYS A 644 -18.75 -4.30 10.42
N LYS A 645 -18.11 -3.20 9.98
CA LYS A 645 -18.23 -2.70 8.60
C LYS A 645 -17.64 -3.67 7.56
N ILE A 646 -16.41 -4.14 7.77
CA ILE A 646 -15.72 -5.01 6.80
C ILE A 646 -16.39 -6.38 6.71
N LEU A 647 -16.82 -6.93 7.85
CA LEU A 647 -17.55 -8.19 7.91
C LEU A 647 -18.84 -8.14 7.12
N TRP A 648 -19.57 -7.03 7.21
CA TRP A 648 -20.72 -6.78 6.36
C TRP A 648 -20.36 -6.67 4.88
N THR A 649 -19.38 -5.82 4.52
CA THR A 649 -18.98 -5.60 3.12
C THR A 649 -18.51 -6.88 2.43
N ARG A 650 -17.83 -7.77 3.16
CA ARG A 650 -17.24 -9.00 2.58
C ARG A 650 -18.12 -10.23 2.68
N PHE A 651 -18.93 -10.37 3.73
CA PHE A 651 -19.67 -11.60 4.01
C PHE A 651 -21.19 -11.43 3.93
N GLY A 652 -21.72 -10.21 3.77
CA GLY A 652 -23.16 -9.97 3.73
C GLY A 652 -23.87 -10.35 5.04
N GLN A 653 -23.10 -10.52 6.12
CA GLN A 653 -23.57 -10.84 7.47
C GLN A 653 -23.20 -9.68 8.38
N ARG A 654 -24.07 -9.32 9.33
CA ARG A 654 -23.80 -8.18 10.21
C ARG A 654 -23.48 -8.63 11.63
N LEU A 655 -22.29 -8.25 12.07
CA LEU A 655 -21.92 -8.12 13.48
C LEU A 655 -21.83 -6.65 13.84
N TYR A 656 -21.96 -6.38 15.12
CA TYR A 656 -22.10 -5.03 15.67
C TYR A 656 -21.40 -4.97 17.01
N LEU A 657 -21.01 -3.78 17.46
CA LEU A 657 -20.30 -3.61 18.73
C LEU A 657 -20.91 -4.43 19.90
N PRO A 658 -22.23 -4.43 20.14
CA PRO A 658 -22.81 -5.23 21.22
C PRO A 658 -22.67 -6.75 21.02
N ASP A 659 -22.69 -7.23 19.77
CA ASP A 659 -22.43 -8.65 19.49
C ASP A 659 -20.98 -9.00 19.85
N LEU A 660 -20.03 -8.10 19.55
CA LEU A 660 -18.62 -8.25 19.86
C LEU A 660 -18.32 -8.11 21.35
N GLU A 661 -19.19 -7.44 22.12
CA GLU A 661 -19.04 -7.31 23.58
C GLU A 661 -19.61 -8.52 24.32
N LYS A 662 -20.71 -9.10 23.82
CA LYS A 662 -21.29 -10.35 24.37
C LYS A 662 -20.57 -11.61 23.90
N ASN A 663 -20.07 -11.58 22.67
CA ASN A 663 -19.27 -12.62 22.04
C ASN A 663 -17.87 -12.04 21.86
N ASN A 664 -17.17 -11.92 22.98
CA ASN A 664 -15.94 -11.18 23.08
C ASN A 664 -14.73 -11.91 22.50
N THR A 665 -14.89 -13.16 22.06
CA THR A 665 -13.83 -13.90 21.36
C THR A 665 -14.22 -14.20 19.92
N ILE A 666 -13.23 -14.43 19.06
CA ILE A 666 -13.47 -14.78 17.64
C ILE A 666 -14.18 -16.13 17.52
N GLU A 667 -13.93 -17.04 18.47
CA GLU A 667 -14.63 -18.31 18.54
C GLU A 667 -16.14 -18.10 18.81
N GLN A 668 -16.50 -17.23 19.76
CA GLN A 668 -17.89 -16.92 20.08
C GLN A 668 -18.57 -16.15 18.95
N GLN A 669 -17.87 -15.20 18.31
CA GLN A 669 -18.37 -14.48 17.13
C GLN A 669 -18.65 -15.43 15.97
N THR A 670 -17.79 -16.43 15.77
CA THR A 670 -17.99 -17.49 14.79
C THR A 670 -19.24 -18.31 15.09
N LYS A 671 -19.41 -18.75 16.34
CA LYS A 671 -20.60 -19.50 16.79
C LYS A 671 -21.88 -18.68 16.58
N LEU A 672 -21.84 -17.37 16.86
CA LEU A 672 -22.96 -16.45 16.62
C LEU A 672 -23.32 -16.34 15.14
N LEU A 673 -22.33 -16.18 14.26
CA LEU A 673 -22.56 -16.08 12.81
C LEU A 673 -23.10 -17.37 12.19
N ILE A 674 -22.62 -18.53 12.64
CA ILE A 674 -23.17 -19.83 12.23
C ILE A 674 -24.62 -19.96 12.71
N GLY A 675 -24.90 -19.57 13.96
CA GLY A 675 -26.26 -19.55 14.52
C GLY A 675 -27.22 -18.60 13.80
N ARG A 676 -26.70 -17.54 13.15
CA ARG A 676 -27.47 -16.59 12.32
C ARG A 676 -27.59 -16.99 10.84
N GLY A 677 -27.19 -18.21 10.47
CA GLY A 677 -27.42 -18.78 9.14
C GLY A 677 -26.25 -18.61 8.15
N TYR A 678 -25.01 -18.47 8.62
CA TYR A 678 -23.83 -18.50 7.73
C TYR A 678 -23.60 -19.93 7.17
N HIS A 679 -23.64 -20.07 5.83
CA HIS A 679 -23.54 -21.37 5.14
C HIS A 679 -22.27 -21.59 4.29
N GLY A 680 -21.23 -20.75 4.43
CA GLY A 680 -19.88 -21.07 3.94
C GLY A 680 -19.59 -20.94 2.44
N ASP A 681 -20.58 -20.59 1.61
CA ASP A 681 -20.43 -20.30 0.17
C ASP A 681 -20.81 -18.84 -0.17
N SER A 682 -19.83 -18.09 -0.68
CA SER A 682 -20.00 -16.69 -1.10
C SER A 682 -20.56 -16.53 -2.53
N SER A 683 -21.04 -17.60 -3.17
CA SER A 683 -21.43 -17.57 -4.59
C SER A 683 -22.93 -17.70 -4.87
N VAL A 684 -23.81 -17.78 -3.87
CA VAL A 684 -25.27 -17.69 -4.10
C VAL A 684 -25.95 -17.03 -2.89
N PHE A 685 -26.07 -15.70 -2.93
CA PHE A 685 -27.15 -14.98 -2.22
C PHE A 685 -27.64 -13.81 -3.08
N LEU A 686 -28.15 -14.19 -4.26
CA LEU A 686 -29.19 -13.49 -5.00
C LEU A 686 -30.34 -14.49 -5.20
N SER A 687 -30.99 -14.89 -4.11
CA SER A 687 -32.34 -15.47 -4.15
C SER A 687 -32.92 -15.57 -2.75
N ASP A 688 -34.09 -14.95 -2.59
CA ASP A 688 -35.25 -15.45 -1.84
C ASP A 688 -34.97 -16.40 -0.68
N ASN A 689 -34.93 -15.87 0.55
CA ASN A 689 -35.57 -16.45 1.76
C ASN A 689 -35.05 -15.78 3.05
N VAL A 690 -35.52 -14.57 3.34
CA VAL A 690 -35.99 -14.25 4.69
C VAL A 690 -37.43 -13.79 4.56
N SER A 691 -38.33 -14.76 4.61
CA SER A 691 -39.74 -14.53 4.85
C SER A 691 -39.93 -13.96 6.26
N TYR A 692 -39.81 -12.64 6.40
CA TYR A 692 -40.49 -11.90 7.47
C TYR A 692 -41.63 -11.12 6.84
N ILE A 693 -42.78 -11.79 6.80
CA ILE A 693 -44.13 -11.29 6.53
C ILE A 693 -44.18 -10.39 5.29
N GLU A 694 -44.46 -11.03 4.15
CA GLU A 694 -45.13 -10.40 3.01
C GLU A 694 -46.39 -9.68 3.49
N GLY A 695 -46.22 -8.42 3.88
CA GLY A 695 -47.24 -7.39 3.85
C GLY A 695 -47.02 -6.56 2.60
N GLN A 696 -47.43 -7.12 1.46
CA GLN A 696 -47.57 -6.54 0.12
C GLN A 696 -47.03 -5.10 -0.08
N SER A 697 -46.07 -4.94 -1.00
CA SER A 697 -46.02 -3.72 -1.82
C SER A 697 -45.61 -4.09 -3.24
N ASN A 698 -46.58 -4.67 -3.96
CA ASN A 698 -46.61 -4.62 -5.41
C ASN A 698 -46.77 -3.14 -5.82
N PRO A 699 -45.87 -2.54 -6.62
CA PRO A 699 -45.95 -1.12 -7.00
C PRO A 699 -47.21 -0.74 -7.78
N ASN A 700 -47.98 -1.74 -8.24
CA ASN A 700 -49.25 -1.56 -8.95
C ASN A 700 -50.49 -1.97 -8.13
N ALA A 701 -50.37 -2.27 -6.83
CA ALA A 701 -51.53 -2.54 -5.97
C ALA A 701 -51.96 -1.26 -5.24
N SER A 702 -53.05 -0.66 -5.72
CA SER A 702 -53.87 0.26 -4.94
C SER A 702 -54.33 -0.44 -3.64
N ASN A 703 -53.68 -0.23 -2.49
CA ASN A 703 -54.19 -0.69 -1.19
C ASN A 703 -53.54 0.04 0.01
N GLN A 704 -54.21 1.09 0.47
CA GLN A 704 -54.55 1.50 1.85
C GLN A 704 -53.79 0.99 3.12
N SER A 705 -52.59 0.41 3.07
CA SER A 705 -51.97 -0.27 4.25
C SER A 705 -50.81 0.46 4.96
N GLY A 706 -50.36 1.63 4.49
CA GLY A 706 -49.14 2.29 5.00
C GLY A 706 -49.28 3.19 6.25
N ARG A 707 -50.50 3.47 6.75
CA ARG A 707 -50.70 4.45 7.84
C ARG A 707 -50.83 3.76 9.20
N LYS A 708 -49.76 3.16 9.74
CA LYS A 708 -49.75 2.70 11.13
C LYS A 708 -49.54 3.88 12.07
N VAL A 709 -50.65 4.43 12.56
CA VAL A 709 -50.68 5.48 13.59
C VAL A 709 -50.11 4.91 14.90
N LEU A 710 -49.17 5.62 15.52
CA LEU A 710 -48.59 5.28 16.82
C LEU A 710 -49.72 5.07 17.86
N PRO A 711 -49.67 4.01 18.69
CA PRO A 711 -50.65 3.83 19.74
C PRO A 711 -50.57 4.98 20.75
N SER A 712 -51.69 5.67 20.99
CA SER A 712 -51.77 6.70 22.03
C SER A 712 -51.61 6.07 23.41
N GLN A 713 -50.72 6.58 24.25
CA GLN A 713 -50.67 6.22 25.65
C GLN A 713 -51.97 6.68 26.34
N GLY A 714 -52.90 5.75 26.60
CA GLY A 714 -54.06 5.97 27.47
C GLY A 714 -55.23 6.81 26.91
N GLY A 715 -55.25 7.14 25.61
CA GLY A 715 -56.30 7.99 24.99
C GLY A 715 -57.15 7.32 23.90
N ASN A 716 -58.18 8.02 23.42
CA ASN A 716 -58.97 7.59 22.26
C ASN A 716 -58.13 7.71 20.97
N MET A 717 -57.72 6.58 20.40
CA MET A 717 -56.94 6.48 19.16
C MET A 717 -57.48 7.33 18.01
N ARG A 718 -58.80 7.46 17.88
CA ARG A 718 -59.40 8.28 16.80
C ARG A 718 -59.15 9.77 17.00
N GLN A 719 -59.21 10.24 18.24
CA GLN A 719 -58.96 11.64 18.58
C GLN A 719 -57.48 11.99 18.39
N HIS A 720 -56.57 11.13 18.84
CA HIS A 720 -55.14 11.32 18.63
C HIS A 720 -54.77 11.35 17.14
N HIS A 721 -55.33 10.44 16.34
CA HIS A 721 -55.15 10.45 14.90
C HIS A 721 -55.66 11.73 14.25
N HIS A 722 -56.87 12.18 14.62
CA HIS A 722 -57.45 13.43 14.10
C HIS A 722 -56.56 14.64 14.40
N THR A 723 -56.15 14.80 15.66
CA THR A 723 -55.28 15.91 16.09
C THR A 723 -53.93 15.87 15.37
N LEU A 724 -53.33 14.68 15.21
CA LEU A 724 -52.09 14.51 14.47
C LEU A 724 -52.27 14.91 13.00
N THR A 725 -53.34 14.47 12.34
CA THR A 725 -53.63 14.81 10.94
C THR A 725 -53.85 16.30 10.74
N GLU A 726 -54.64 16.96 11.59
CA GLU A 726 -54.87 18.41 11.52
C GLU A 726 -53.58 19.20 11.70
N THR A 727 -52.81 18.86 12.74
CA THR A 727 -51.57 19.57 13.06
C THR A 727 -50.50 19.35 11.99
N THR A 728 -50.45 18.16 11.41
CA THR A 728 -49.54 17.85 10.30
C THR A 728 -49.95 18.61 9.02
N ASN A 729 -51.23 18.66 8.68
CA ASN A 729 -51.70 19.43 7.53
C ASN A 729 -51.38 20.92 7.70
N ALA A 730 -51.52 21.48 8.90
CA ALA A 730 -51.12 22.85 9.19
C ALA A 730 -49.61 23.07 9.00
N ALA A 731 -48.77 22.15 9.49
CA ALA A 731 -47.31 22.22 9.32
C ALA A 731 -46.87 22.07 7.85
N LEU A 732 -47.57 21.24 7.08
CA LEU A 732 -47.24 20.95 5.67
C LEU A 732 -47.83 21.94 4.65
N GLN A 733 -48.81 22.77 5.06
CA GLN A 733 -49.46 23.75 4.20
C GLN A 733 -48.46 24.67 3.49
N LYS A 734 -47.42 25.12 4.20
CA LYS A 734 -46.37 25.99 3.64
C LYS A 734 -45.50 25.34 2.57
N PHE A 735 -45.53 24.01 2.48
CA PHE A 735 -44.84 23.23 1.47
C PHE A 735 -45.76 22.78 0.32
N GLY A 736 -47.07 23.09 0.40
CA GLY A 736 -48.05 22.59 -0.57
C GLY A 736 -48.28 21.08 -0.50
N LEU A 737 -47.94 20.44 0.63
CA LEU A 737 -48.08 19.00 0.85
C LEU A 737 -49.28 18.70 1.76
N THR A 738 -49.85 17.50 1.63
CA THR A 738 -51.04 17.06 2.35
C THR A 738 -50.84 15.71 3.03
N TRP A 739 -51.57 15.49 4.14
CA TRP A 739 -51.59 14.21 4.84
C TRP A 739 -51.97 13.04 3.93
N GLU A 740 -52.90 13.26 3.00
CA GLU A 740 -53.46 12.18 2.20
C GLU A 740 -52.48 11.65 1.15
N ASN A 741 -51.77 12.57 0.47
CA ASN A 741 -51.00 12.28 -0.73
C ASN A 741 -49.49 12.20 -0.51
N ASP A 742 -48.96 12.84 0.53
CA ASP A 742 -47.52 13.12 0.60
C ASP A 742 -46.82 12.49 1.81
N ILE A 743 -47.55 11.79 2.68
CA ILE A 743 -46.97 11.15 3.87
C ILE A 743 -46.70 9.68 3.60
N GLU A 744 -45.48 9.24 3.93
CA GLU A 744 -45.06 7.84 3.92
C GLU A 744 -45.21 7.21 5.30
N ASP A 745 -44.76 7.91 6.36
CA ASP A 745 -44.68 7.33 7.70
C ASP A 745 -44.66 8.40 8.82
N VAL A 746 -44.82 7.95 10.07
CA VAL A 746 -44.70 8.76 11.29
C VAL A 746 -43.76 8.06 12.27
N LEU A 747 -42.64 8.71 12.61
CA LEU A 747 -41.64 8.19 13.53
C LEU A 747 -41.72 8.91 14.87
N ALA A 748 -41.74 8.13 15.95
CA ALA A 748 -41.60 8.66 17.30
C ALA A 748 -40.20 9.26 17.49
N ILE A 749 -40.12 10.31 18.30
CA ILE A 749 -38.87 10.98 18.63
C ILE A 749 -38.50 10.69 20.09
N LYS A 750 -37.25 10.29 20.28
CA LYS A 750 -36.65 10.18 21.61
C LYS A 750 -36.58 11.55 22.28
N ASP A 751 -36.74 11.62 23.59
CA ASP A 751 -36.67 12.86 24.36
C ASP A 751 -35.36 13.65 24.20
N THR A 752 -34.19 12.99 24.15
CA THR A 752 -32.92 13.66 23.82
C THR A 752 -32.94 14.30 22.43
N PHE A 753 -33.61 13.67 21.46
CA PHE A 753 -33.77 14.22 20.12
C PHE A 753 -34.78 15.37 20.08
N GLN A 754 -35.78 15.40 20.98
CA GLN A 754 -36.66 16.57 21.12
C GLN A 754 -35.88 17.80 21.59
N GLU A 755 -34.94 17.63 22.50
CA GLU A 755 -34.07 18.74 22.94
C GLU A 755 -33.14 19.20 21.80
N PHE A 756 -32.62 18.28 20.98
CA PHE A 756 -31.84 18.64 19.78
C PHE A 756 -32.68 19.30 18.68
N SER A 757 -33.94 18.89 18.52
CA SER A 757 -34.81 19.43 17.48
C SER A 757 -35.31 20.84 17.84
N LYS A 758 -35.59 21.10 19.12
CA LYS A 758 -36.03 22.42 19.62
C LYS A 758 -34.88 23.41 19.72
N GLY A 759 -33.77 23.00 20.35
CA GLY A 759 -32.62 23.87 20.57
C GLY A 759 -32.91 25.12 21.40
N GLN A 760 -31.96 26.06 21.42
CA GLN A 760 -32.13 27.39 22.06
C GLN A 760 -32.46 28.49 21.04
N ARG A 761 -32.27 28.20 19.75
CA ARG A 761 -32.45 29.07 18.58
C ARG A 761 -32.50 28.19 17.31
N PRO A 762 -33.01 28.69 16.17
CA PRO A 762 -33.24 27.86 14.98
C PRO A 762 -32.03 27.07 14.46
N GLN A 763 -30.82 27.61 14.64
CA GLN A 763 -29.56 27.01 14.21
C GLN A 763 -28.95 26.01 15.21
N SER A 764 -29.45 25.94 16.45
CA SER A 764 -28.95 25.00 17.46
C SER A 764 -28.98 23.56 16.96
N TYR A 765 -27.91 22.81 17.26
CA TYR A 765 -27.77 21.39 16.92
C TYR A 765 -27.92 21.04 15.44
N ARG A 766 -27.74 22.03 14.56
CA ARG A 766 -27.66 21.83 13.12
C ARG A 766 -26.21 21.80 12.67
N HIS A 767 -25.82 20.73 12.00
CA HIS A 767 -24.52 20.62 11.35
C HIS A 767 -24.61 21.07 9.91
N ARG A 768 -23.66 21.89 9.49
CA ARG A 768 -23.46 22.30 8.11
C ARG A 768 -22.13 21.79 7.61
N ILE A 769 -22.14 21.07 6.50
CA ILE A 769 -20.95 20.46 5.93
C ILE A 769 -20.94 20.76 4.43
N ALA A 770 -19.83 21.29 3.94
CA ALA A 770 -19.62 21.57 2.52
C ALA A 770 -18.62 20.57 1.92
N PHE A 771 -18.96 20.03 0.75
CA PHE A 771 -18.12 19.15 -0.05
C PHE A 771 -17.89 19.76 -1.43
N LYS A 772 -16.63 19.75 -1.88
CA LYS A 772 -16.24 19.98 -3.27
C LYS A 772 -16.33 18.67 -4.04
N ILE A 773 -16.94 18.72 -5.21
CA ILE A 773 -17.13 17.57 -6.09
C ILE A 773 -16.43 17.89 -7.41
N LYS A 774 -15.32 17.21 -7.68
CA LYS A 774 -14.55 17.40 -8.93
C LYS A 774 -15.19 16.62 -10.08
N ASP A 775 -15.13 17.18 -11.29
CA ASP A 775 -15.50 16.51 -12.55
C ASP A 775 -16.92 15.96 -12.60
N ARG A 776 -17.85 16.59 -11.89
CA ARG A 776 -19.29 16.27 -11.88
C ARG A 776 -20.09 17.55 -11.91
N ASN A 777 -21.18 17.54 -12.68
CA ASN A 777 -22.11 18.65 -12.77
C ASN A 777 -23.24 18.54 -11.72
N SER A 778 -23.96 19.64 -11.52
CA SER A 778 -25.05 19.73 -10.55
C SER A 778 -26.17 18.72 -10.77
N SER A 779 -26.50 18.39 -12.03
CA SER A 779 -27.50 17.37 -12.35
C SER A 779 -27.12 15.97 -11.87
N GLN A 780 -25.85 15.58 -12.01
CA GLN A 780 -25.33 14.30 -11.52
C GLN A 780 -25.34 14.23 -10.00
N VAL A 781 -24.93 15.31 -9.33
CA VAL A 781 -24.94 15.42 -7.87
C VAL A 781 -26.38 15.35 -7.35
N ARG A 782 -27.32 16.04 -8.02
CA ARG A 782 -28.73 16.02 -7.68
C ARG A 782 -29.33 14.62 -7.79
N ALA A 783 -29.10 13.92 -8.90
CA ALA A 783 -29.61 12.56 -9.09
C ALA A 783 -29.09 11.58 -8.02
N ALA A 784 -27.81 11.69 -7.65
CA ALA A 784 -27.22 10.88 -6.58
C ALA A 784 -27.86 11.18 -5.20
N LEU A 785 -28.14 12.46 -4.92
CA LEU A 785 -28.77 12.87 -3.68
C LEU A 785 -30.24 12.44 -3.60
N GLU A 786 -31.03 12.60 -4.66
CA GLU A 786 -32.41 12.12 -4.74
C GLU A 786 -32.48 10.60 -4.53
N LYS A 787 -31.57 9.85 -5.16
CA LYS A 787 -31.43 8.41 -4.95
C LYS A 787 -31.11 8.06 -3.50
N SER A 788 -30.25 8.84 -2.86
CA SER A 788 -29.90 8.62 -1.47
C SER A 788 -31.08 8.91 -0.52
N LEU A 789 -31.81 10.00 -0.75
CA LEU A 789 -33.00 10.36 0.02
C LEU A 789 -34.10 9.31 -0.11
N LEU A 790 -34.28 8.71 -1.30
CA LEU A 790 -35.20 7.59 -1.50
C LEU A 790 -34.92 6.45 -0.52
N THR A 791 -33.65 6.09 -0.37
CA THR A 791 -33.21 4.96 0.47
C THR A 791 -33.11 5.28 1.97
N ARG A 792 -33.18 6.56 2.37
CA ARG A 792 -32.99 7.03 3.76
C ARG A 792 -34.18 7.89 4.21
N PRO A 793 -35.30 7.29 4.64
CA PRO A 793 -36.53 8.02 4.98
C PRO A 793 -36.36 9.09 6.07
N VAL A 794 -35.46 8.88 7.04
CA VAL A 794 -35.22 9.83 8.16
C VAL A 794 -34.75 11.21 7.69
N LEU A 795 -34.10 11.29 6.52
CA LEU A 795 -33.66 12.55 5.89
C LEU A 795 -34.78 13.27 5.13
N ARG A 796 -35.94 12.65 4.96
CA ARG A 796 -37.14 13.25 4.34
C ARG A 796 -38.18 13.63 5.40
N THR A 797 -37.74 13.95 6.61
CA THR A 797 -38.65 14.22 7.73
C THR A 797 -38.89 15.70 7.98
N VAL A 798 -40.13 15.99 8.37
CA VAL A 798 -40.56 17.27 8.94
C VAL A 798 -40.94 17.04 10.39
N LEU A 799 -40.47 17.89 11.30
CA LEU A 799 -40.86 17.81 12.72
C LEU A 799 -42.23 18.45 12.91
N VAL A 800 -43.15 17.75 13.58
CA VAL A 800 -44.47 18.26 13.93
C VAL A 800 -44.68 18.15 15.44
N GLU A 801 -45.01 19.27 16.07
CA GLU A 801 -45.40 19.30 17.48
C GLU A 801 -46.88 18.94 17.61
N VAL A 802 -47.21 17.99 18.49
CA VAL A 802 -48.59 17.56 18.73
C VAL A 802 -49.03 18.06 20.10
N SER A 803 -50.16 18.77 20.15
CA SER A 803 -50.68 19.29 21.44
C SER A 803 -50.97 18.15 22.42
N GLY A 804 -50.37 18.22 23.62
CA GLY A 804 -50.53 17.21 24.66
C GLY A 804 -49.78 15.88 24.44
N ALA A 805 -48.90 15.80 23.43
CA ALA A 805 -48.10 14.62 23.14
C ALA A 805 -46.66 15.00 22.73
N PRO A 806 -45.71 14.06 22.77
CA PRO A 806 -44.38 14.25 22.19
C PRO A 806 -44.45 14.70 20.72
N ALA A 807 -43.46 15.49 20.28
CA ALA A 807 -43.29 15.79 18.86
C ALA A 807 -43.06 14.51 18.05
N VAL A 808 -43.25 14.54 16.73
CA VAL A 808 -43.01 13.40 15.85
C VAL A 808 -42.29 13.82 14.57
N HIS A 809 -41.55 12.90 13.98
CA HIS A 809 -41.02 13.08 12.63
C HIS A 809 -42.02 12.53 11.61
N ILE A 810 -42.56 13.40 10.77
CA ILE A 810 -43.40 13.04 9.63
C ILE A 810 -42.48 12.75 8.44
N VAL A 811 -42.47 11.50 7.98
CA VAL A 811 -41.69 11.07 6.80
C VAL A 811 -42.50 11.39 5.55
N LEU A 812 -41.97 12.26 4.70
CA LEU A 812 -42.60 12.67 3.44
C LEU A 812 -42.30 11.65 2.34
N ARG A 813 -43.33 11.14 1.65
CA ARG A 813 -43.24 10.21 0.50
C ARG A 813 -42.32 10.75 -0.60
N PRO A 814 -41.47 9.91 -1.22
CA PRO A 814 -40.54 10.40 -2.23
C PRO A 814 -41.32 10.87 -3.47
N SER A 815 -41.14 12.13 -3.84
CA SER A 815 -41.70 12.75 -5.03
C SER A 815 -40.81 13.90 -5.47
N GLN A 816 -40.94 14.36 -6.72
CA GLN A 816 -40.16 15.50 -7.19
C GLN A 816 -40.44 16.76 -6.37
N ALA A 817 -41.70 16.98 -5.96
CA ALA A 817 -42.08 18.09 -5.09
C ALA A 817 -41.33 18.05 -3.74
N VAL A 818 -41.21 16.87 -3.12
CA VAL A 818 -40.43 16.70 -1.88
C VAL A 818 -38.94 16.95 -2.11
N TYR A 819 -38.37 16.48 -3.23
CA TYR A 819 -36.97 16.77 -3.55
C TYR A 819 -36.71 18.25 -3.79
N ASP A 820 -37.63 18.97 -4.46
CA ASP A 820 -37.52 20.42 -4.67
C ASP A 820 -37.64 21.21 -3.36
N ILE A 821 -38.34 20.69 -2.36
CA ILE A 821 -38.39 21.26 -1.00
C ILE A 821 -37.06 21.06 -0.25
N LEU A 822 -36.39 19.92 -0.44
CA LEU A 822 -35.19 19.55 0.32
C LEU A 822 -33.88 19.97 -0.36
N ILE A 823 -33.86 20.09 -1.69
CA ILE A 823 -32.68 20.34 -2.51
C ILE A 823 -32.86 21.65 -3.28
N SER A 824 -31.99 22.62 -3.01
CA SER A 824 -31.94 23.86 -3.79
C SER A 824 -30.66 23.94 -4.62
N GLN A 825 -30.71 24.67 -5.74
CA GLN A 825 -29.55 24.96 -6.58
C GLN A 825 -29.23 26.46 -6.53
N ARG A 826 -27.94 26.78 -6.55
CA ARG A 826 -27.40 28.15 -6.52
C ARG A 826 -26.22 28.27 -7.48
N ASN A 827 -26.01 29.46 -8.00
CA ASN A 827 -24.80 29.83 -8.74
C ASN A 827 -24.01 30.80 -7.86
N LEU A 828 -22.72 30.53 -7.69
CA LEU A 828 -21.80 31.37 -6.92
C LEU A 828 -20.76 31.97 -7.87
N SER A 829 -20.43 33.24 -7.67
CA SER A 829 -19.38 33.90 -8.45
C SER A 829 -17.99 33.52 -7.94
N HIS A 830 -17.83 33.28 -6.63
CA HIS A 830 -16.56 32.92 -6.01
C HIS A 830 -16.66 31.79 -4.97
N GLU A 831 -15.59 30.99 -4.87
CA GLU A 831 -15.47 29.87 -3.91
C GLU A 831 -15.49 30.35 -2.44
N SER A 832 -15.13 31.61 -2.18
CA SER A 832 -15.19 32.22 -0.84
C SER A 832 -16.61 32.33 -0.28
N GLU A 833 -17.62 32.45 -1.14
CA GLU A 833 -19.04 32.55 -0.73
C GLU A 833 -19.53 31.27 -0.02
N ILE A 834 -18.88 30.13 -0.22
CA ILE A 834 -19.20 28.87 0.46
C ILE A 834 -19.08 29.03 1.98
N GLN A 835 -18.10 29.83 2.45
CA GLN A 835 -17.95 30.09 3.89
C GLN A 835 -19.12 30.90 4.44
N GLU A 836 -19.72 31.79 3.63
CA GLU A 836 -20.90 32.55 4.02
C GLU A 836 -22.09 31.62 4.24
N TYR A 837 -22.35 30.66 3.33
CA TYR A 837 -23.40 29.65 3.50
C TYR A 837 -23.21 28.76 4.74
N LEU A 838 -21.96 28.45 5.10
CA LEU A 838 -21.68 27.69 6.33
C LEU A 838 -22.04 28.49 7.59
N ILE A 839 -21.92 29.82 7.56
CA ILE A 839 -22.19 30.71 8.72
C ILE A 839 -23.52 31.47 8.64
N ASP A 840 -24.27 31.32 7.56
CA ASP A 840 -25.46 32.11 7.26
C ASP A 840 -26.61 31.81 8.24
N ASP A 841 -27.05 32.81 8.98
CA ASP A 841 -28.20 32.74 9.90
C ASP A 841 -29.45 33.46 9.33
N SER A 842 -29.47 33.77 8.03
CA SER A 842 -30.55 34.49 7.35
C SER A 842 -31.66 33.55 6.84
N ASP A 843 -32.65 33.32 7.70
CA ASP A 843 -34.09 33.10 7.40
C ASP A 843 -34.62 32.12 6.33
N GLN A 844 -33.83 31.32 5.60
CA GLN A 844 -34.43 30.41 4.59
C GLN A 844 -34.98 29.10 5.21
N ASN A 845 -36.08 29.20 5.98
CA ASN A 845 -37.02 28.11 6.32
C ASN A 845 -36.41 26.83 6.95
N PHE A 846 -35.66 26.96 8.04
CA PHE A 846 -35.03 25.80 8.69
C PHE A 846 -35.91 25.07 9.71
N GLU A 847 -36.86 25.75 10.37
CA GLU A 847 -37.44 25.28 11.65
C GLU A 847 -38.01 23.86 11.55
N ASP A 848 -38.83 23.56 10.54
CA ASP A 848 -39.56 22.29 10.49
C ASP A 848 -38.84 21.21 9.69
N ARG A 849 -37.94 21.58 8.76
CA ARG A 849 -37.17 20.63 7.94
C ARG A 849 -35.94 20.17 8.70
N MET A 850 -35.78 18.85 8.86
CA MET A 850 -34.63 18.32 9.61
C MET A 850 -33.39 18.10 8.73
N PHE A 851 -33.56 18.17 7.41
CA PHE A 851 -32.51 18.03 6.41
C PHE A 851 -32.70 19.05 5.27
N GLN A 852 -31.60 19.56 4.73
CA GLN A 852 -31.57 20.36 3.51
C GLN A 852 -30.22 20.20 2.79
N ALA A 853 -30.24 20.30 1.46
CA ALA A 853 -29.05 20.37 0.64
C ALA A 853 -29.08 21.56 -0.32
N ILE A 854 -27.92 22.16 -0.54
CA ILE A 854 -27.68 23.18 -1.55
C ILE A 854 -26.61 22.66 -2.51
N ILE A 855 -26.92 22.62 -3.80
CA ILE A 855 -25.97 22.35 -4.86
C ILE A 855 -25.56 23.70 -5.45
N ALA A 856 -24.30 24.06 -5.29
CA ALA A 856 -23.76 25.34 -5.72
C ALA A 856 -22.75 25.13 -6.86
N ASP A 857 -23.04 25.68 -8.03
CA ASP A 857 -22.12 25.71 -9.16
C ASP A 857 -21.30 27.01 -9.13
N ILE A 858 -20.00 26.93 -9.37
CA ILE A 858 -19.10 28.10 -9.37
C ILE A 858 -18.87 28.55 -10.81
N GLU A 859 -19.15 29.83 -11.11
CA GLU A 859 -19.00 30.39 -12.45
C GLU A 859 -17.59 30.14 -13.02
N GLY A 860 -17.53 29.63 -14.26
CA GLY A 860 -16.28 29.38 -14.98
C GLY A 860 -15.48 28.13 -14.54
N LYS A 861 -15.98 27.32 -13.58
CA LYS A 861 -15.34 26.07 -13.14
C LYS A 861 -16.24 24.85 -13.38
N ASN A 862 -15.68 23.73 -13.85
CA ASN A 862 -16.39 22.45 -13.99
C ASN A 862 -16.48 21.68 -12.66
N THR A 863 -16.86 22.36 -11.58
CA THR A 863 -16.90 21.81 -10.22
C THR A 863 -18.15 22.26 -9.49
N SER A 864 -18.95 21.31 -9.01
CA SER A 864 -20.09 21.57 -8.13
C SER A 864 -19.68 21.44 -6.66
N THR A 865 -20.35 22.21 -5.81
CA THR A 865 -20.24 22.14 -4.35
C THR A 865 -21.56 21.65 -3.76
N LEU A 866 -21.50 20.74 -2.79
CA LEU A 866 -22.66 20.27 -2.05
C LEU A 866 -22.58 20.76 -0.60
N ILE A 867 -23.56 21.55 -0.17
CA ILE A 867 -23.67 22.05 1.20
C ILE A 867 -24.87 21.38 1.86
N LEU A 868 -24.62 20.59 2.91
CA LEU A 868 -25.62 19.85 3.65
C LEU A 868 -25.92 20.54 4.97
N THR A 869 -27.19 20.67 5.34
CA THR A 869 -27.64 21.12 6.66
C THR A 869 -28.49 20.03 7.30
N LEU A 870 -28.08 19.51 8.45
CA LEU A 870 -28.74 18.40 9.15
C LEU A 870 -28.97 18.74 10.62
N ASN A 871 -30.16 18.48 11.16
CA ASN A 871 -30.42 18.56 12.60
C ASN A 871 -30.10 17.23 13.30
N HIS A 872 -29.49 17.27 14.49
CA HIS A 872 -29.09 16.06 15.22
C HIS A 872 -30.20 15.08 15.58
N SER A 873 -31.47 15.47 15.49
CA SER A 873 -32.62 14.56 15.64
C SER A 873 -32.76 13.53 14.50
N VAL A 874 -32.11 13.76 13.35
CA VAL A 874 -32.18 12.87 12.18
C VAL A 874 -30.82 12.32 11.73
N PHE A 875 -29.73 12.73 12.37
CA PHE A 875 -28.40 12.21 12.05
C PHE A 875 -27.44 12.22 13.26
N ASP A 876 -26.50 11.28 13.25
CA ASP A 876 -25.30 11.29 14.09
C ASP A 876 -24.07 10.93 13.25
N ALA A 877 -22.88 10.92 13.85
CA ALA A 877 -21.62 10.67 13.14
C ALA A 877 -21.56 9.27 12.48
N LEU A 878 -22.13 8.25 13.10
CA LEU A 878 -22.10 6.88 12.60
C LEU A 878 -23.06 6.70 11.42
N PHE A 879 -24.25 7.29 11.51
CA PHE A 879 -25.18 7.40 10.39
C PHE A 879 -24.56 8.17 9.22
N ALA A 880 -23.95 9.34 9.50
CA ALA A 880 -23.37 10.20 8.48
C ALA A 880 -22.22 9.50 7.73
N TYR A 881 -21.37 8.75 8.42
CA TYR A 881 -20.27 8.01 7.80
C TYR A 881 -20.77 6.97 6.78
N GLY A 882 -21.76 6.17 7.14
CA GLY A 882 -22.37 5.21 6.22
C GLY A 882 -23.09 5.90 5.06
N TRP A 883 -23.80 6.99 5.34
CA TRP A 883 -24.54 7.75 4.34
C TRP A 883 -23.64 8.47 3.33
N TYR A 884 -22.56 9.13 3.76
CA TYR A 884 -21.61 9.80 2.86
C TYR A 884 -20.88 8.81 1.95
N SER A 885 -20.59 7.61 2.44
CA SER A 885 -20.03 6.54 1.61
C SER A 885 -20.98 6.13 0.49
N ASP A 886 -22.27 5.93 0.80
CA ASP A 886 -23.29 5.62 -0.20
C ASP A 886 -23.46 6.78 -1.21
N LEU A 887 -23.43 8.03 -0.72
CA LEU A 887 -23.55 9.22 -1.56
C LEU A 887 -22.35 9.38 -2.51
N ASP A 888 -21.12 9.21 -2.03
CA ASP A 888 -19.90 9.22 -2.86
C ASP A 888 -19.97 8.13 -3.96
N MET A 889 -20.45 6.93 -3.59
CA MET A 889 -20.66 5.83 -4.52
C MET A 889 -21.74 6.15 -5.58
N PHE A 890 -22.88 6.75 -5.20
CA PHE A 890 -23.92 7.14 -6.15
C PHE A 890 -23.47 8.22 -7.13
N ILE A 891 -22.64 9.16 -6.67
CA ILE A 891 -22.04 10.20 -7.54
C ILE A 891 -21.08 9.58 -8.56
N GLN A 892 -20.35 8.52 -8.18
CA GLN A 892 -19.45 7.80 -9.08
C GLN A 892 -20.21 6.89 -10.05
N ASN A 893 -21.18 6.13 -9.54
CA ASN A 893 -21.92 5.12 -10.29
C ASN A 893 -23.42 5.24 -10.03
N PRO A 894 -24.18 5.88 -10.94
CA PRO A 894 -25.64 6.01 -10.82
C PRO A 894 -26.40 4.68 -10.71
N LYS A 895 -25.79 3.55 -11.12
CA LYS A 895 -26.39 2.21 -11.05
C LYS A 895 -26.14 1.49 -9.72
N ALA A 896 -25.25 1.99 -8.85
CA ALA A 896 -24.93 1.35 -7.57
C ALA A 896 -26.14 1.33 -6.62
N THR A 897 -26.28 0.31 -5.77
CA THR A 897 -27.40 0.18 -4.82
C THR A 897 -26.98 0.56 -3.40
N ALA A 898 -27.89 1.15 -2.61
CA ALA A 898 -27.62 1.47 -1.21
C ALA A 898 -27.33 0.21 -0.39
N THR A 899 -26.58 0.39 0.68
CA THR A 899 -26.31 -0.66 1.65
C THR A 899 -27.55 -0.93 2.52
N PRO A 900 -28.16 -2.14 2.54
CA PRO A 900 -29.40 -2.41 3.29
C PRO A 900 -29.31 -2.19 4.81
N GLY A 901 -29.73 -1.06 5.38
CA GLY A 901 -29.68 -0.75 6.84
C GLY A 901 -30.78 -1.40 7.69
N THR A 902 -30.64 -1.39 9.03
CA THR A 902 -31.80 -1.67 9.91
C THR A 902 -32.64 -0.40 9.99
N PRO A 903 -33.93 -0.43 9.59
CA PRO A 903 -34.73 0.78 9.57
C PRO A 903 -34.76 1.46 10.94
N PHE A 904 -34.47 2.76 10.98
CA PHE A 904 -34.52 3.54 12.22
C PHE A 904 -35.85 3.45 12.96
N ARG A 905 -36.95 3.23 12.22
CA ARG A 905 -38.28 2.98 12.76
C ARG A 905 -38.30 1.93 13.86
N LEU A 906 -37.59 0.81 13.68
CA LEU A 906 -37.60 -0.28 14.65
C LEU A 906 -37.08 0.22 16.01
N PHE A 907 -35.99 1.00 16.01
CA PHE A 907 -35.44 1.61 17.23
C PHE A 907 -36.39 2.63 17.84
N ALA A 908 -36.96 3.52 17.03
CA ALA A 908 -37.89 4.54 17.48
C ALA A 908 -39.13 3.92 18.14
N ASP A 909 -39.74 2.91 17.51
CA ASP A 909 -40.92 2.21 18.00
C ASP A 909 -40.62 1.49 19.33
N MET A 910 -39.47 0.83 19.42
CA MET A 910 -39.05 0.15 20.64
C MET A 910 -38.81 1.10 21.81
N TYR A 911 -38.08 2.19 21.57
CA TYR A 911 -37.89 3.21 22.59
C TYR A 911 -39.25 3.72 23.09
N GLN A 912 -40.14 4.09 22.16
CA GLN A 912 -41.44 4.65 22.49
C GLN A 912 -42.34 3.68 23.25
N GLN A 913 -42.34 2.40 22.87
CA GLN A 913 -43.17 1.36 23.51
C GLN A 913 -42.68 0.98 24.90
N TYR A 914 -41.37 0.90 25.11
CA TYR A 914 -40.79 0.35 26.34
C TYR A 914 -40.23 1.40 27.30
N GLN A 915 -40.29 2.69 26.99
CA GLN A 915 -39.85 3.75 27.90
C GLN A 915 -40.58 3.79 29.26
N ASP A 916 -41.75 3.15 29.37
CA ASP A 916 -42.52 3.00 30.62
C ASP A 916 -42.37 1.62 31.27
N SER A 917 -41.46 0.78 30.76
CA SER A 917 -41.19 -0.54 31.32
C SER A 917 -40.44 -0.48 32.66
N SER A 918 -40.41 -1.60 33.38
CA SER A 918 -39.62 -1.74 34.60
C SER A 918 -38.12 -1.60 34.35
N LEU A 919 -37.62 -2.01 33.18
CA LEU A 919 -36.22 -1.82 32.77
C LEU A 919 -35.90 -0.34 32.58
N ALA A 920 -36.74 0.39 31.85
CA ALA A 920 -36.59 1.83 31.69
C ALA A 920 -36.61 2.57 33.04
N LEU A 921 -37.50 2.16 33.96
CA LEU A 921 -37.55 2.72 35.32
C LEU A 921 -36.27 2.41 36.13
N SER A 922 -35.69 1.22 35.97
CA SER A 922 -34.40 0.86 36.57
C SER A 922 -33.28 1.77 36.09
N ASP A 923 -33.21 2.02 34.78
CA ASP A 923 -32.21 2.91 34.18
C ASP A 923 -32.38 4.35 34.65
N VAL A 924 -33.62 4.85 34.72
CA VAL A 924 -33.93 6.16 35.30
C VAL A 924 -33.47 6.24 36.75
N ASN A 925 -33.80 5.24 37.57
CA ASN A 925 -33.42 5.20 38.99
C ASN A 925 -31.90 5.13 39.20
N PHE A 926 -31.15 4.51 38.28
CA PHE A 926 -29.69 4.53 38.29
C PHE A 926 -29.15 5.96 38.18
N HIS A 927 -29.56 6.71 37.15
CA HIS A 927 -29.12 8.11 36.96
C HIS A 927 -29.60 9.03 38.06
N VAL A 928 -30.86 8.87 38.50
CA VAL A 928 -31.45 9.67 39.59
C VAL A 928 -30.67 9.49 40.89
N ARG A 929 -30.29 8.25 41.26
CA ARG A 929 -29.46 8.01 42.46
C ARG A 929 -28.10 8.67 42.37
N ARG A 930 -27.49 8.63 41.19
CA ARG A 930 -26.16 9.19 40.92
C ARG A 930 -26.13 10.72 40.99
N LEU A 931 -27.17 11.38 40.48
CA LEU A 931 -27.28 12.84 40.48
C LEU A 931 -27.92 13.40 41.75
N ARG A 932 -28.42 12.53 42.64
CA ARG A 932 -29.06 12.96 43.88
C ARG A 932 -28.06 13.75 44.75
N GLY A 933 -28.49 14.91 45.22
CA GLY A 933 -27.63 15.82 45.98
C GLY A 933 -26.87 16.83 45.12
N ILE A 934 -27.05 16.85 43.79
CA ILE A 934 -26.45 17.84 42.89
C ILE A 934 -26.74 19.29 43.33
N SER A 935 -27.89 19.53 43.99
CA SER A 935 -28.27 20.83 44.57
C SER A 935 -27.26 21.37 45.59
N ARG A 936 -26.51 20.49 46.26
CA ARG A 936 -25.47 20.85 47.25
C ARG A 936 -24.14 21.25 46.61
N PHE A 937 -23.99 20.99 45.31
CA PHE A 937 -22.73 21.17 44.57
C PHE A 937 -22.88 22.14 43.40
N THR A 938 -23.78 23.12 43.50
CA THR A 938 -23.98 24.16 42.47
C THR A 938 -22.73 24.99 42.22
N GLU A 939 -21.85 25.14 43.21
CA GLU A 939 -20.55 25.80 43.07
C GLU A 939 -19.52 24.99 42.27
N ALA A 940 -19.75 23.70 42.06
CA ALA A 940 -18.92 22.83 41.22
C ALA A 940 -19.29 22.89 39.73
N LEU A 941 -20.32 23.66 39.37
CA LEU A 941 -20.77 23.80 37.99
C LEU A 941 -19.86 24.73 37.20
N TRP A 942 -19.18 24.19 36.18
CA TRP A 942 -18.26 24.92 35.31
C TRP A 942 -18.69 24.83 33.83
N PRO A 943 -18.51 25.89 33.01
CA PRO A 943 -18.03 27.23 33.38
C PRO A 943 -19.06 28.04 34.19
N PRO A 944 -18.63 29.12 34.85
CA PRO A 944 -19.54 30.01 35.57
C PRO A 944 -20.51 30.72 34.62
N LYS A 945 -21.76 30.90 35.04
CA LYS A 945 -22.79 31.60 34.25
C LYS A 945 -22.67 33.12 34.43
N ARG A 946 -22.07 33.79 33.45
CA ARG A 946 -21.92 35.26 33.34
C ARG A 946 -23.10 35.94 32.63
N ALA A 947 -23.77 35.23 31.72
CA ALA A 947 -24.92 35.70 30.91
C ALA A 947 -26.03 34.64 30.83
N PRO A 948 -27.30 35.01 30.54
CA PRO A 948 -28.36 34.04 30.27
C PRO A 948 -28.12 33.24 28.98
N GLY A 949 -28.63 32.01 28.96
CA GLY A 949 -28.48 31.06 27.85
C GLY A 949 -27.06 30.52 27.66
N TRP A 950 -26.92 29.50 26.79
CA TRP A 950 -25.68 28.77 26.53
C TRP A 950 -25.47 28.61 25.02
N MET A 951 -24.86 29.59 24.34
CA MET A 951 -24.83 29.64 22.88
C MET A 951 -23.43 29.90 22.36
N VAL A 952 -22.99 29.09 21.39
CA VAL A 952 -21.67 29.24 20.76
C VAL A 952 -21.76 30.26 19.62
N GLY A 953 -20.91 31.28 19.64
CA GLY A 953 -20.83 32.30 18.59
C GLY A 953 -22.05 33.24 18.52
N ASN A 954 -22.48 33.58 17.31
CA ASN A 954 -23.50 34.61 17.05
C ASN A 954 -24.89 34.23 17.59
N ASP A 955 -25.41 34.94 18.58
CA ASP A 955 -26.68 34.70 19.29
C ASP A 955 -27.90 35.41 18.72
N ARG A 956 -27.84 35.87 17.47
CA ARG A 956 -29.02 36.39 16.76
C ARG A 956 -30.19 35.40 16.84
N ARG A 957 -31.39 35.96 17.05
CA ARG A 957 -32.68 35.24 17.21
C ARG A 957 -32.84 34.41 18.46
N SER A 958 -31.87 34.44 19.37
CA SER A 958 -32.11 33.99 20.74
C SER A 958 -33.02 34.99 21.47
N LYS A 959 -33.91 34.48 22.32
CA LYS A 959 -34.66 35.29 23.29
C LYS A 959 -33.75 36.10 24.23
N ASP A 960 -32.51 35.64 24.42
CA ASP A 960 -31.53 36.25 25.32
C ASP A 960 -30.58 37.25 24.60
N TYR A 961 -30.76 37.47 23.28
CA TYR A 961 -29.84 38.27 22.44
C TYR A 961 -29.54 39.66 23.03
N ILE A 962 -30.57 40.36 23.52
CA ILE A 962 -30.41 41.70 24.09
C ILE A 962 -29.56 41.65 25.37
N ALA A 963 -29.94 40.79 26.32
CA ALA A 963 -29.26 40.65 27.61
C ALA A 963 -27.79 40.22 27.45
N ARG A 964 -27.53 39.31 26.51
CA ARG A 964 -26.18 38.82 26.18
C ARG A 964 -25.32 39.89 25.54
N ASN A 965 -25.84 40.68 24.59
CA ASN A 965 -25.12 41.81 24.03
C ASN A 965 -24.81 42.90 25.05
N THR A 966 -25.72 43.18 25.99
CA THR A 966 -25.43 44.07 27.11
C THR A 966 -24.26 43.53 27.95
N LYS A 967 -24.21 42.22 28.19
CA LYS A 967 -23.10 41.60 28.93
C LYS A 967 -21.78 41.68 28.17
N ARG A 968 -21.75 41.41 26.85
CA ARG A 968 -20.57 41.55 25.99
C ARG A 968 -19.98 42.96 26.08
N ARG A 969 -20.83 43.99 25.98
CA ARG A 969 -20.40 45.40 26.12
C ARG A 969 -19.79 45.69 27.49
N LYS A 970 -20.37 45.16 28.58
CA LYS A 970 -19.83 45.33 29.94
C LYS A 970 -18.49 44.63 30.15
N LEU A 971 -18.28 43.48 29.51
CA LEU A 971 -17.05 42.70 29.61
C LEU A 971 -16.00 43.06 28.53
N ASN A 972 -16.30 44.03 27.66
CA ASN A 972 -15.48 44.40 26.51
C ASN A 972 -15.15 43.21 25.58
N ILE A 973 -16.11 42.32 25.39
CA ILE A 973 -15.97 41.13 24.54
C ILE A 973 -16.54 41.43 23.16
N ASN A 974 -15.72 41.26 22.13
CA ASN A 974 -16.20 41.30 20.75
C ASN A 974 -16.82 39.95 20.38
N PRO A 975 -18.07 39.92 19.86
CA PRO A 975 -18.72 38.67 19.50
C PRO A 975 -17.92 37.97 18.40
N GLN A 976 -17.59 36.71 18.62
CA GLN A 976 -16.92 35.90 17.61
C GLN A 976 -17.97 35.12 16.82
N PRO A 977 -17.93 35.14 15.47
CA PRO A 977 -18.84 34.33 14.69
C PRO A 977 -18.60 32.83 14.91
N ARG A 978 -17.35 32.44 15.20
CA ARG A 978 -16.94 31.04 15.39
C ARG A 978 -15.85 30.89 16.47
N PRO A 979 -16.20 31.01 17.76
CA PRO A 979 -15.25 30.74 18.84
C PRO A 979 -14.86 29.26 18.82
N ARG A 980 -13.69 28.95 18.23
CA ARG A 980 -13.15 27.60 18.07
C ARG A 980 -11.64 27.61 18.18
N LEU A 981 -11.07 26.61 18.86
CA LEU A 981 -9.63 26.44 19.00
C LEU A 981 -9.27 24.97 18.81
N ALA A 982 -8.29 24.68 17.95
CA ALA A 982 -7.75 23.34 17.77
C ALA A 982 -6.32 23.25 18.33
N ARG A 983 -6.01 22.14 19.00
CA ARG A 983 -4.68 21.79 19.48
C ARG A 983 -4.43 20.31 19.21
N MET A 984 -3.20 20.01 18.78
CA MET A 984 -2.70 18.64 18.65
C MET A 984 -1.42 18.52 19.48
N GLN A 985 -1.26 17.37 20.14
CA GLN A 985 -0.09 17.07 20.94
C GLN A 985 0.15 15.56 20.99
N ASP A 986 1.40 15.16 20.91
CA ASP A 986 1.81 13.76 20.99
C ASP A 986 1.97 13.35 22.47
N PHE A 987 1.38 12.22 22.83
CA PHE A 987 1.47 11.57 24.15
C PHE A 987 1.88 10.10 23.97
N PRO A 988 3.18 9.79 23.84
CA PRO A 988 3.67 8.44 23.51
C PRO A 988 3.19 7.34 24.48
N ASP A 989 3.07 7.65 25.76
CA ASP A 989 2.64 6.68 26.78
C ASP A 989 1.13 6.39 26.78
N ILE A 990 0.31 7.10 25.98
CA ILE A 990 -1.14 6.87 25.94
C ILE A 990 -1.47 5.47 25.40
N GLU A 991 -0.68 4.96 24.45
CA GLU A 991 -0.82 3.61 23.91
C GLU A 991 -0.47 2.55 24.96
N ARG A 992 0.55 2.80 25.76
CA ARG A 992 0.98 1.91 26.84
C ARG A 992 -0.14 1.71 27.88
N LEU A 993 -0.91 2.76 28.19
CA LEU A 993 -2.05 2.65 29.10
C LEU A 993 -3.17 1.76 28.56
N ARG A 994 -3.37 1.78 27.24
CA ARG A 994 -4.31 0.88 26.56
C ARG A 994 -3.83 -0.57 26.64
N THR A 995 -2.59 -0.83 26.24
CA THR A 995 -2.08 -2.21 26.11
C THR A 995 -1.74 -2.89 27.44
N GLN A 996 -1.34 -2.14 28.47
CA GLN A 996 -0.91 -2.72 29.75
C GLN A 996 -1.97 -2.66 30.85
N HIS A 997 -2.95 -1.76 30.72
CA HIS A 997 -3.91 -1.49 31.79
C HIS A 997 -5.38 -1.42 31.32
N PHE A 998 -5.66 -1.64 30.04
CA PHE A 998 -7.01 -1.63 29.45
C PHE A 998 -7.75 -0.29 29.66
N ILE A 999 -7.01 0.81 29.82
CA ILE A 999 -7.60 2.14 30.00
C ILE A 999 -7.71 2.82 28.64
N GLN A 1000 -8.94 3.12 28.23
CA GLN A 1000 -9.20 3.78 26.94
C GLN A 1000 -8.93 5.29 26.99
N ALA A 1001 -8.50 5.87 25.88
CA ALA A 1001 -8.25 7.32 25.76
C ALA A 1001 -9.43 8.23 26.17
N PRO A 1002 -10.71 7.92 25.88
CA PRO A 1002 -11.84 8.70 26.41
C PRO A 1002 -11.87 8.78 27.94
N VAL A 1003 -11.50 7.70 28.64
CA VAL A 1003 -11.45 7.64 30.11
C VAL A 1003 -10.33 8.52 30.64
N ILE A 1004 -9.16 8.52 29.98
CA ILE A 1004 -8.03 9.40 30.32
C ILE A 1004 -8.47 10.86 30.23
N VAL A 1005 -9.17 11.24 29.15
CA VAL A 1005 -9.64 12.63 28.97
C VAL A 1005 -10.77 12.98 29.94
N LYS A 1006 -11.73 12.08 30.20
CA LYS A 1006 -12.75 12.29 31.26
C LYS A 1006 -12.11 12.50 32.63
N THR A 1007 -11.05 11.75 32.92
CA THR A 1007 -10.26 11.90 34.15
C THR A 1007 -9.57 13.26 34.19
N ALA A 1008 -8.95 13.67 33.08
CA ALA A 1008 -8.32 14.97 32.96
C ALA A 1008 -9.32 16.13 33.12
N ILE A 1009 -10.50 16.04 32.49
CA ILE A 1009 -11.60 17.02 32.64
C ILE A 1009 -12.08 17.07 34.09
N SER A 1010 -12.13 15.93 34.78
CA SER A 1010 -12.57 15.87 36.18
C SER A 1010 -11.58 16.58 37.11
N ILE A 1011 -10.27 16.32 36.94
CA ILE A 1011 -9.22 17.03 37.67
C ILE A 1011 -9.24 18.53 37.31
N PHE A 1012 -9.40 18.84 36.02
CA PHE A 1012 -9.48 20.21 35.53
C PHE A 1012 -10.63 20.98 36.20
N ASN A 1013 -11.85 20.44 36.22
CA ASN A 1013 -13.01 21.10 36.82
C ASN A 1013 -12.82 21.35 38.32
N VAL A 1014 -12.21 20.41 39.02
CA VAL A 1014 -11.87 20.54 40.44
C VAL A 1014 -10.86 21.66 40.68
N ILE A 1015 -9.85 21.78 39.81
CA ILE A 1015 -8.89 22.89 39.84
C ILE A 1015 -9.60 24.22 39.57
N GLN A 1016 -10.50 24.27 38.58
CA GLN A 1016 -11.21 25.51 38.22
C GLN A 1016 -12.21 25.97 39.28
N THR A 1017 -12.86 25.05 39.97
CA THR A 1017 -13.94 25.38 40.93
C THR A 1017 -13.47 25.40 42.37
N GLY A 1018 -12.34 24.75 42.68
CA GLY A 1018 -11.90 24.51 44.06
C GLY A 1018 -12.83 23.58 44.85
N LYS A 1019 -13.77 22.89 44.18
CA LYS A 1019 -14.75 21.99 44.81
C LYS A 1019 -14.40 20.54 44.49
N PRO A 1020 -14.75 19.57 45.36
CA PRO A 1020 -14.33 18.18 45.20
C PRO A 1020 -15.08 17.41 44.11
N HIS A 1021 -16.06 18.01 43.43
CA HIS A 1021 -16.87 17.34 42.40
C HIS A 1021 -16.62 17.97 41.03
N ALA A 1022 -16.57 17.13 39.99
CA ALA A 1022 -16.63 17.54 38.60
C ALA A 1022 -17.99 17.15 38.03
N ILE A 1023 -18.71 18.13 37.44
CA ILE A 1023 -20.04 17.92 36.89
C ILE A 1023 -20.06 18.34 35.42
N PHE A 1024 -20.32 17.40 34.51
CA PHE A 1024 -20.36 17.67 33.07
C PHE A 1024 -21.12 16.61 32.29
N LYS A 1025 -21.65 16.99 31.13
CA LYS A 1025 -22.33 16.07 30.20
C LYS A 1025 -21.31 15.40 29.29
N ASN A 1026 -21.50 14.14 28.94
CA ASN A 1026 -20.85 13.56 27.76
C ASN A 1026 -21.86 12.99 26.77
N PHE A 1027 -21.53 13.05 25.47
CA PHE A 1027 -22.25 12.31 24.45
C PHE A 1027 -21.84 10.84 24.42
N ASP A 1028 -22.78 9.99 24.06
CA ASP A 1028 -22.61 8.55 23.85
C ASP A 1028 -23.34 8.17 22.55
N ALA A 1029 -22.76 7.24 21.78
CA ALA A 1029 -23.34 6.79 20.52
C ALA A 1029 -24.70 6.11 20.72
N GLY A 1030 -24.96 5.49 21.87
CA GLY A 1030 -26.26 4.87 22.20
C GLY A 1030 -26.64 3.73 21.25
N ARG A 1031 -25.65 2.99 20.73
CA ARG A 1031 -25.84 1.95 19.70
C ARG A 1031 -26.13 0.58 20.33
N ASN A 1032 -27.13 0.54 21.21
CA ASN A 1032 -27.72 -0.64 21.82
C ASN A 1032 -29.26 -0.60 21.69
N TRP A 1033 -29.94 -1.71 21.96
CA TRP A 1033 -31.41 -1.77 21.90
C TRP A 1033 -32.02 -1.28 23.22
N PRO A 1034 -32.96 -0.32 23.21
CA PRO A 1034 -33.47 0.28 24.44
C PRO A 1034 -34.44 -0.65 25.16
N PHE A 1035 -34.28 -0.75 26.48
CA PHE A 1035 -35.25 -1.35 27.42
C PHE A 1035 -35.64 -2.80 27.15
N LEU A 1036 -34.74 -3.59 26.56
CA LEU A 1036 -34.96 -5.00 26.34
C LEU A 1036 -34.13 -5.87 27.29
N PRO A 1037 -34.70 -7.00 27.76
CA PRO A 1037 -33.90 -8.09 28.28
C PRO A 1037 -32.87 -8.55 27.24
N GLU A 1038 -31.70 -8.95 27.73
CA GLU A 1038 -30.54 -9.30 26.92
C GLU A 1038 -30.88 -10.33 25.82
N TRP A 1039 -31.64 -11.37 26.17
CA TRP A 1039 -32.07 -12.43 25.27
C TRP A 1039 -33.01 -11.99 24.14
N ILE A 1040 -33.80 -10.92 24.32
CA ILE A 1040 -34.63 -10.35 23.25
C ILE A 1040 -33.75 -9.48 22.34
N ALA A 1041 -32.88 -8.67 22.94
CA ALA A 1041 -31.97 -7.81 22.19
C ALA A 1041 -31.07 -8.63 21.24
N ASP A 1042 -30.66 -9.83 21.65
CA ASP A 1042 -29.83 -10.74 20.84
C ASP A 1042 -30.53 -11.31 19.60
N ARG A 1043 -31.86 -11.26 19.56
CA ARG A 1043 -32.68 -11.71 18.43
C ARG A 1043 -32.97 -10.60 17.42
N LEU A 1044 -32.66 -9.36 17.73
CA LEU A 1044 -32.87 -8.23 16.82
C LEU A 1044 -31.68 -8.04 15.89
N PRO A 1045 -31.88 -7.44 14.70
CA PRO A 1045 -30.79 -6.91 13.90
C PRO A 1045 -29.94 -6.02 14.80
N PRO A 1046 -28.63 -6.22 14.88
CA PRO A 1046 -27.94 -5.56 15.99
C PRO A 1046 -27.72 -4.05 15.79
N ALA A 1047 -27.70 -3.31 16.90
CA ALA A 1047 -28.06 -1.89 16.92
C ALA A 1047 -27.11 -0.95 16.16
N MET A 1048 -25.90 -1.40 15.83
CA MET A 1048 -24.96 -0.62 15.03
C MET A 1048 -25.37 -0.49 13.53
N SER A 1049 -26.35 -1.27 13.01
CA SER A 1049 -26.90 -1.08 11.64
C SER A 1049 -28.03 -0.09 11.59
N ILE A 1050 -28.49 0.41 12.74
CA ILE A 1050 -29.63 1.30 12.79
C ILE A 1050 -29.35 2.47 11.87
N ASP A 1051 -30.18 2.58 10.83
CA ASP A 1051 -30.01 3.52 9.75
C ASP A 1051 -30.69 4.85 10.09
N GLY A 1052 -30.19 5.43 11.17
CA GLY A 1052 -30.65 6.68 11.75
C GLY A 1052 -29.85 7.01 13.00
N PRO A 1053 -30.20 8.11 13.68
CA PRO A 1053 -29.48 8.57 14.86
C PRO A 1053 -29.82 7.73 16.10
N THR A 1054 -28.83 7.41 16.91
CA THR A 1054 -29.03 6.78 18.24
C THR A 1054 -28.35 7.55 19.37
N LEU A 1055 -27.71 8.67 19.03
CA LEU A 1055 -26.98 9.53 19.94
C LEU A 1055 -27.77 9.83 21.23
N THR A 1056 -27.08 9.76 22.36
CA THR A 1056 -27.64 10.05 23.67
C THR A 1056 -26.59 10.81 24.49
N TRP A 1057 -26.94 11.17 25.72
CA TRP A 1057 -26.00 11.78 26.64
C TRP A 1057 -26.16 11.25 28.05
N ASN A 1058 -25.07 11.32 28.80
CA ASN A 1058 -25.00 10.95 30.20
C ASN A 1058 -24.42 12.11 31.01
N MET A 1059 -24.87 12.24 32.26
CA MET A 1059 -24.35 13.22 33.20
C MET A 1059 -23.28 12.60 34.10
N ASN A 1060 -22.12 13.23 34.16
CA ASN A 1060 -21.04 12.87 35.06
C ASN A 1060 -21.13 13.75 36.30
N MET A 1061 -21.06 13.13 37.47
CA MET A 1061 -20.91 13.79 38.76
C MET A 1061 -19.85 13.01 39.54
N ILE A 1062 -18.59 13.38 39.34
CA ILE A 1062 -17.43 12.61 39.79
C ILE A 1062 -16.79 13.33 40.97
N GLN A 1063 -16.76 12.69 42.13
CA GLN A 1063 -15.98 13.17 43.27
C GLN A 1063 -14.50 12.83 43.07
N ILE A 1064 -13.60 13.80 43.24
CA ILE A 1064 -12.14 13.60 43.28
C ILE A 1064 -11.70 13.56 44.73
N LYS A 1065 -11.07 12.44 45.14
CA LYS A 1065 -10.52 12.27 46.48
C LYS A 1065 -9.05 12.72 46.46
N PRO A 1066 -8.62 13.72 47.25
CA PRO A 1066 -7.27 14.26 47.16
C PRO A 1066 -6.15 13.22 47.32
N LYS A 1067 -6.37 12.24 48.22
CA LYS A 1067 -5.43 11.15 48.57
C LYS A 1067 -5.48 9.94 47.63
N GLU A 1068 -6.46 9.87 46.74
CA GLU A 1068 -6.55 8.80 45.76
C GLU A 1068 -5.42 8.96 44.75
N THR A 1069 -4.78 7.85 44.39
CA THR A 1069 -3.69 7.85 43.42
C THR A 1069 -4.23 8.05 42.01
N CYS A 1070 -3.39 8.54 41.09
CA CYS A 1070 -3.78 8.70 39.69
C CYS A 1070 -4.30 7.38 39.07
N GLY A 1071 -3.63 6.25 39.36
CA GLY A 1071 -4.05 4.94 38.88
C GLY A 1071 -5.39 4.44 39.45
N GLU A 1072 -5.68 4.72 40.72
CA GLU A 1072 -6.98 4.40 41.34
C GLU A 1072 -8.12 5.23 40.72
N LEU A 1073 -7.88 6.53 40.52
CA LEU A 1073 -8.87 7.42 39.90
C LEU A 1073 -9.22 6.97 38.49
N LEU A 1074 -8.22 6.62 37.67
CA LEU A 1074 -8.43 6.11 36.31
C LEU A 1074 -9.30 4.84 36.29
N ARG A 1075 -9.00 3.87 37.17
CA ARG A 1075 -9.79 2.63 37.28
C ARG A 1075 -11.22 2.92 37.69
N ARG A 1076 -11.43 3.78 38.69
CA ARG A 1076 -12.76 4.15 39.16
C ARG A 1076 -13.57 4.84 38.07
N ILE A 1077 -12.99 5.79 37.34
CA ILE A 1077 -13.69 6.46 36.22
C ILE A 1077 -13.97 5.46 35.08
N SER A 1078 -13.09 4.48 34.85
CA SER A 1078 -13.33 3.42 33.86
C SER A 1078 -14.53 2.54 34.21
N GLU A 1079 -14.66 2.11 35.47
CA GLU A 1079 -15.81 1.33 35.96
C GLU A 1079 -17.11 2.14 35.86
N ASP A 1080 -17.01 3.42 36.22
CA ASP A 1080 -18.10 4.36 36.21
C ASP A 1080 -18.62 4.63 34.79
N ASP A 1081 -17.73 4.75 33.82
CA ASP A 1081 -18.06 4.91 32.40
C ASP A 1081 -18.82 3.68 31.87
N LYS A 1082 -18.36 2.48 32.22
CA LYS A 1082 -19.03 1.21 31.86
C LYS A 1082 -20.46 1.15 32.41
N ALA A 1083 -20.66 1.59 33.65
CA ALA A 1083 -21.98 1.63 34.29
C ALA A 1083 -22.91 2.67 33.66
N LEU A 1084 -22.38 3.81 33.20
CA LEU A 1084 -23.17 4.82 32.49
C LEU A 1084 -23.64 4.30 31.12
N SER A 1085 -22.76 3.65 30.36
CA SER A 1085 -23.11 3.11 29.03
C SER A 1085 -24.19 2.02 29.09
N SER A 1086 -24.24 1.20 30.16
CA SER A 1086 -25.30 0.19 30.30
C SER A 1086 -26.70 0.77 30.55
N HIS A 1087 -26.79 2.03 31.01
CA HIS A 1087 -28.05 2.72 31.31
C HIS A 1087 -28.28 3.93 30.40
N THR A 1088 -27.62 3.96 29.23
CA THR A 1088 -27.51 5.16 28.38
C THR A 1088 -28.81 5.58 27.68
N HIS A 1089 -29.81 4.70 27.65
CA HIS A 1089 -31.12 4.95 27.05
C HIS A 1089 -32.16 5.48 28.03
N ALA A 1090 -31.83 5.64 29.31
CA ALA A 1090 -32.75 6.19 30.30
C ALA A 1090 -33.42 7.49 29.80
N PRO A 1091 -34.76 7.59 29.81
CA PRO A 1091 -35.44 8.79 29.36
C PRO A 1091 -35.04 10.00 30.20
N TRP A 1092 -34.36 10.95 29.56
CA TRP A 1092 -33.89 12.21 30.14
C TRP A 1092 -34.99 12.97 30.89
N PHE A 1093 -36.19 13.10 30.31
CA PHE A 1093 -37.28 13.82 30.99
C PHE A 1093 -37.76 13.10 32.25
N LYS A 1094 -37.68 11.77 32.30
CA LYS A 1094 -38.00 10.98 33.49
C LYS A 1094 -36.90 11.06 34.54
N ILE A 1095 -35.63 11.16 34.13
CA ILE A 1095 -34.52 11.46 35.06
C ILE A 1095 -34.77 12.81 35.75
N LEU A 1096 -35.08 13.85 34.97
CA LEU A 1096 -35.39 15.18 35.53
C LEU A 1096 -36.59 15.14 36.48
N SER A 1097 -37.67 14.45 36.10
CA SER A 1097 -38.85 14.28 36.95
C SER A 1097 -38.52 13.51 38.25
N GLY A 1098 -37.73 12.43 38.16
CA GLY A 1098 -37.30 11.65 39.33
C GLY A 1098 -36.34 12.38 40.27
N LEU A 1099 -35.63 13.39 39.77
CA LEU A 1099 -34.84 14.32 40.58
C LEU A 1099 -35.71 15.35 41.33
N GLY A 1100 -36.96 15.55 40.92
CA GLY A 1100 -37.89 16.50 41.54
C GLY A 1100 -37.62 17.95 41.14
N GLU A 1101 -38.46 18.87 41.65
CA GLU A 1101 -38.42 20.29 41.30
C GLU A 1101 -37.15 21.01 41.78
N ASP A 1102 -36.51 20.50 42.84
CA ASP A 1102 -35.31 21.12 43.42
C ASP A 1102 -34.03 20.80 42.64
N GLU A 1103 -33.87 19.54 42.18
CA GLU A 1103 -32.61 19.06 41.59
C GLU A 1103 -32.68 18.91 40.07
N GLY A 1104 -33.86 18.64 39.50
CA GLY A 1104 -34.07 18.50 38.06
C GLY A 1104 -33.61 19.73 37.27
N PRO A 1105 -34.05 20.96 37.62
CA PRO A 1105 -33.60 22.17 36.94
C PRO A 1105 -32.08 22.38 36.99
N ILE A 1106 -31.43 21.99 38.10
CA ILE A 1106 -29.98 22.10 38.29
C ILE A 1106 -29.25 21.11 37.38
N ALA A 1107 -29.74 19.87 37.28
CA ALA A 1107 -29.19 18.88 36.35
C ALA A 1107 -29.34 19.32 34.88
N LYS A 1108 -30.49 19.92 34.51
CA LYS A 1108 -30.72 20.47 33.17
C LYS A 1108 -29.77 21.62 32.85
N GLU A 1109 -29.54 22.52 33.80
CA GLU A 1109 -28.57 23.60 33.66
C GLU A 1109 -27.13 23.06 33.54
N ALA A 1110 -26.74 22.12 34.40
CA ALA A 1110 -25.42 21.49 34.37
C ALA A 1110 -25.12 20.83 33.02
N ALA A 1111 -26.12 20.18 32.42
CA ALA A 1111 -26.02 19.52 31.12
C ALA A 1111 -25.67 20.47 29.95
N MET A 1112 -25.89 21.78 30.12
CA MET A 1112 -25.65 22.81 29.13
C MET A 1112 -24.35 23.59 29.35
N ARG A 1113 -23.70 23.40 30.50
CA ARG A 1113 -22.49 24.15 30.85
C ARG A 1113 -21.24 23.62 30.18
N GLN A 1114 -20.91 22.36 30.44
CA GLN A 1114 -19.73 21.71 29.87
C GLN A 1114 -20.13 20.39 29.25
N VAL A 1115 -19.70 20.18 28.01
CA VAL A 1115 -19.98 18.97 27.25
C VAL A 1115 -18.68 18.36 26.76
N PHE A 1116 -18.53 17.06 26.97
CA PHE A 1116 -17.45 16.25 26.45
C PHE A 1116 -17.95 15.33 25.34
N ASN A 1117 -17.28 15.37 24.20
CA ASN A 1117 -17.54 14.47 23.08
C ASN A 1117 -16.23 13.81 22.66
N TRP A 1118 -16.29 12.49 22.51
CA TRP A 1118 -15.22 11.72 21.89
C TRP A 1118 -15.54 11.51 20.40
N ASP A 1119 -14.92 12.30 19.54
CA ASP A 1119 -15.22 12.37 18.11
C ASP A 1119 -14.26 11.53 17.28
N LEU A 1120 -14.76 10.38 16.83
CA LEU A 1120 -14.03 9.44 15.99
C LEU A 1120 -13.62 10.04 14.63
N SER A 1121 -14.28 11.11 14.18
CA SER A 1121 -13.97 11.77 12.91
C SER A 1121 -12.72 12.66 12.96
N LEU A 1122 -12.21 13.00 14.14
CA LEU A 1122 -11.02 13.85 14.27
C LEU A 1122 -9.73 13.17 13.80
N LYS A 1123 -9.74 11.83 13.64
CA LYS A 1123 -8.60 11.07 13.11
C LYS A 1123 -8.22 11.49 11.67
N TYR A 1124 -9.18 12.02 10.91
CA TYR A 1124 -9.01 12.38 9.50
C TYR A 1124 -8.52 13.82 9.28
N LEU A 1125 -8.16 14.54 10.35
CA LEU A 1125 -7.64 15.91 10.26
C LEU A 1125 -6.21 15.98 9.70
N ASP A 1126 -5.38 14.95 9.94
CA ASP A 1126 -3.97 14.89 9.49
C ASP A 1126 -3.84 14.24 8.09
N SER A 1127 -4.79 13.36 7.72
CA SER A 1127 -4.77 12.61 6.45
C SER A 1127 -5.46 13.30 5.28
N GLY A 1128 -6.15 14.43 5.49
CA GLY A 1128 -6.85 15.17 4.43
C GLY A 1128 -7.94 14.38 3.67
N VAL A 1129 -8.32 13.19 4.15
CA VAL A 1129 -9.17 12.25 3.41
C VAL A 1129 -10.01 11.51 4.45
N GLY A 1130 -11.31 11.83 4.54
CA GLY A 1130 -12.27 10.74 4.64
C GLY A 1130 -12.19 9.98 3.32
N ASP A 1131 -12.19 8.64 3.33
CA ASP A 1131 -11.99 7.73 2.18
C ASP A 1131 -13.01 7.88 1.02
N TYR A 1132 -13.51 9.08 0.79
CA TYR A 1132 -14.35 9.46 -0.33
C TYR A 1132 -13.45 9.85 -1.50
N SER A 1133 -13.64 9.14 -2.61
CA SER A 1133 -12.89 9.40 -3.83
C SER A 1133 -13.29 10.74 -4.46
N THR A 1134 -14.56 11.14 -4.30
CA THR A 1134 -15.16 12.27 -5.01
C THR A 1134 -15.62 13.40 -4.08
N LEU A 1135 -16.23 13.10 -2.93
CA LEU A 1135 -16.66 14.10 -1.93
C LEU A 1135 -15.47 14.63 -1.12
N LYS A 1136 -14.91 15.79 -1.50
CA LYS A 1136 -13.80 16.43 -0.76
C LYS A 1136 -14.32 17.47 0.23
N PRO A 1137 -14.12 17.33 1.54
CA PRO A 1137 -14.66 18.28 2.53
C PRO A 1137 -14.00 19.67 2.38
N LEU A 1138 -14.80 20.72 2.37
CA LEU A 1138 -14.38 22.14 2.32
C LEU A 1138 -14.49 22.83 3.68
N GLY A 1139 -15.43 22.39 4.52
CA GLY A 1139 -15.66 22.99 5.81
C GLY A 1139 -16.84 22.34 6.54
N ARG A 1140 -16.79 22.41 7.88
CA ARG A 1140 -17.85 21.96 8.78
C ARG A 1140 -18.12 23.02 9.83
N MET A 1141 -19.40 23.22 10.12
CA MET A 1141 -19.93 24.11 11.14
C MET A 1141 -20.94 23.36 12.00
N ASP A 1142 -20.71 23.36 13.30
CA ASP A 1142 -21.41 22.56 14.30
C ASP A 1142 -21.80 23.44 15.49
N TRP A 1143 -23.10 23.65 15.73
CA TRP A 1143 -23.62 24.50 16.81
C TRP A 1143 -24.12 23.66 18.00
N PRO A 1144 -23.23 23.16 18.88
CA PRO A 1144 -23.63 22.34 20.02
C PRO A 1144 -24.36 23.12 21.12
N ASP A 1145 -24.35 24.46 21.04
CA ASP A 1145 -24.99 25.39 21.99
C ASP A 1145 -24.90 24.95 23.45
N CYS A 1146 -23.70 25.12 24.00
CA CYS A 1146 -23.37 24.91 25.40
C CYS A 1146 -22.34 25.95 25.85
N GLY A 1147 -22.02 26.01 27.13
CA GLY A 1147 -21.00 26.93 27.66
C GLY A 1147 -19.59 26.60 27.16
N PHE A 1148 -19.19 25.33 27.20
CA PHE A 1148 -17.90 24.86 26.72
C PHE A 1148 -18.00 23.43 26.18
N PHE A 1149 -17.48 23.21 24.98
CA PHE A 1149 -17.55 21.93 24.27
C PHE A 1149 -16.14 21.38 24.05
N TRP A 1150 -15.81 20.28 24.73
CA TRP A 1150 -14.60 19.49 24.50
C TRP A 1150 -14.86 18.48 23.39
N ASN A 1151 -14.42 18.75 22.16
CA ASN A 1151 -14.43 17.76 21.07
C ASN A 1151 -13.05 17.12 20.94
N CYS A 1152 -12.86 15.93 21.50
CA CYS A 1152 -11.56 15.29 21.59
C CYS A 1152 -11.50 13.99 20.79
N GLY A 1153 -10.31 13.61 20.34
CA GLY A 1153 -10.07 12.35 19.64
C GLY A 1153 -8.58 12.09 19.45
N MET A 1154 -8.25 10.98 18.79
CA MET A 1154 -6.88 10.62 18.44
C MET A 1154 -6.66 10.76 16.93
N ALA A 1155 -5.59 11.44 16.51
CA ALA A 1155 -5.17 11.56 15.11
C ALA A 1155 -4.40 10.31 14.63
N ASN A 1156 -3.61 9.71 15.51
CA ASN A 1156 -2.98 8.41 15.33
C ASN A 1156 -2.86 7.72 16.71
N MET A 1157 -2.00 6.70 16.88
CA MET A 1157 -1.91 5.97 18.15
C MET A 1157 -1.37 6.81 19.32
N GLU A 1158 -0.59 7.86 19.04
CA GLU A 1158 0.04 8.70 20.08
C GLU A 1158 -0.39 10.17 20.02
N ARG A 1159 -0.89 10.64 18.87
CA ARG A 1159 -1.25 12.04 18.63
C ARG A 1159 -2.68 12.32 19.07
N PHE A 1160 -2.84 13.08 20.14
CA PHE A 1160 -4.12 13.57 20.63
C PHE A 1160 -4.55 14.84 19.90
N CYS A 1161 -5.84 14.95 19.58
CA CYS A 1161 -6.45 16.12 18.98
C CYS A 1161 -7.60 16.62 19.86
N CYS A 1162 -7.57 17.91 20.18
CA CYS A 1162 -8.64 18.58 20.90
C CYS A 1162 -9.11 19.81 20.13
N VAL A 1163 -10.39 19.83 19.80
CA VAL A 1163 -11.08 20.94 19.17
C VAL A 1163 -12.14 21.44 20.15
N VAL A 1164 -11.98 22.67 20.64
CA VAL A 1164 -12.93 23.26 21.58
C VAL A 1164 -13.76 24.34 20.92
N SER A 1165 -15.01 24.47 21.35
CA SER A 1165 -15.87 25.62 21.07
C SER A 1165 -16.52 26.11 22.36
N TRP A 1166 -16.82 27.40 22.45
CA TRP A 1166 -17.30 27.99 23.69
C TRP A 1166 -18.33 29.10 23.48
N ASP A 1167 -19.11 29.38 24.51
CA ASP A 1167 -19.95 30.56 24.59
C ASP A 1167 -19.08 31.78 24.97
N ASP A 1168 -18.90 32.69 24.02
CA ASP A 1168 -18.06 33.88 24.15
C ASP A 1168 -18.55 34.87 25.22
N THR A 1169 -19.80 34.74 25.68
CA THR A 1169 -20.33 35.54 26.79
C THR A 1169 -20.01 34.95 28.16
N GLN A 1170 -19.62 33.69 28.20
CA GLN A 1170 -19.28 32.95 29.41
C GLN A 1170 -17.77 32.90 29.62
N LEU A 1171 -16.99 32.78 28.55
CA LEU A 1171 -15.54 32.61 28.58
C LEU A 1171 -14.87 33.43 27.45
N ASP A 1172 -13.71 34.02 27.74
CA ASP A 1172 -12.92 34.74 26.73
C ASP A 1172 -11.79 33.89 26.11
N THR A 1173 -11.23 34.35 24.98
CA THR A 1173 -10.20 33.63 24.22
C THR A 1173 -8.92 33.36 25.01
N ASN A 1174 -8.53 34.28 25.91
CA ASN A 1174 -7.30 34.13 26.69
C ASN A 1174 -7.49 33.05 27.76
N GLU A 1175 -8.64 33.06 28.44
CA GLU A 1175 -9.05 32.02 29.36
C GLU A 1175 -9.00 30.64 28.66
N ILE A 1176 -9.57 30.53 27.46
CA ILE A 1176 -9.61 29.25 26.72
C ILE A 1176 -8.20 28.73 26.39
N ASN A 1177 -7.29 29.59 25.94
CA ASN A 1177 -5.92 29.15 25.67
C ASN A 1177 -5.23 28.58 26.92
N GLY A 1178 -5.44 29.23 28.07
CA GLY A 1178 -4.96 28.73 29.36
C GLY A 1178 -5.60 27.40 29.75
N TYR A 1179 -6.93 27.28 29.60
CA TYR A 1179 -7.67 26.07 29.95
C TYR A 1179 -7.30 24.86 29.09
N VAL A 1180 -7.18 25.04 27.77
CA VAL A 1180 -6.76 23.95 26.87
C VAL A 1180 -5.32 23.52 27.18
N SER A 1181 -4.41 24.47 27.42
CA SER A 1181 -3.04 24.14 27.81
C SER A 1181 -3.00 23.36 29.13
N LYS A 1182 -3.80 23.79 30.13
CA LYS A 1182 -3.92 23.09 31.41
C LYS A 1182 -4.48 21.67 31.26
N LEU A 1183 -5.47 21.46 30.40
CA LEU A 1183 -6.00 20.12 30.14
C LEU A 1183 -4.92 19.22 29.54
N LEU A 1184 -4.14 19.71 28.56
CA LEU A 1184 -3.05 18.97 27.94
C LEU A 1184 -1.93 18.63 28.93
N GLU A 1185 -1.60 19.56 29.84
CA GLU A 1185 -0.67 19.29 30.95
C GLU A 1185 -1.18 18.17 31.86
N ILE A 1186 -2.47 18.16 32.21
CA ILE A 1186 -3.08 17.11 33.02
C ILE A 1186 -3.03 15.77 32.27
N ILE A 1187 -3.36 15.74 30.97
CA ILE A 1187 -3.27 14.52 30.16
C ILE A 1187 -1.83 13.99 30.13
N GLY A 1188 -0.84 14.86 29.91
CA GLY A 1188 0.57 14.49 29.95
C GLY A 1188 1.01 13.95 31.31
N TRP A 1189 0.46 14.50 32.40
CA TRP A 1189 0.74 14.02 33.75
C TRP A 1189 0.12 12.65 34.03
N ILE A 1190 -1.15 12.44 33.64
CA ILE A 1190 -1.88 11.18 33.82
C ILE A 1190 -1.26 10.04 33.00
N THR A 1191 -0.82 10.35 31.77
CA THR A 1191 -0.26 9.35 30.85
C THR A 1191 1.14 8.91 31.25
N ASN A 1192 1.89 9.74 31.96
CA ASN A 1192 3.24 9.40 32.43
C ASN A 1192 3.20 8.35 33.56
N PRO A 1193 3.78 7.15 33.36
CA PRO A 1193 3.73 6.06 34.35
C PRO A 1193 4.35 6.40 35.71
N ARG A 1194 5.29 7.37 35.77
CA ARG A 1194 5.93 7.78 37.02
C ARG A 1194 4.96 8.44 38.00
N ASN A 1195 3.82 8.94 37.52
CA ASN A 1195 2.84 9.65 38.33
C ASN A 1195 1.72 8.76 38.88
N TRP A 1196 1.67 7.49 38.50
CA TRP A 1196 0.54 6.62 38.80
C TRP A 1196 0.32 6.35 40.27
N ASN A 1197 1.41 6.20 41.02
CA ASN A 1197 1.38 6.01 42.48
C ASN A 1197 1.32 7.35 43.23
N ASN A 1198 1.38 8.47 42.52
CA ASN A 1198 1.27 9.78 43.14
C ASN A 1198 -0.21 10.10 43.40
N SER A 1199 -0.45 10.73 44.55
CA SER A 1199 -1.74 11.31 44.91
C SER A 1199 -2.19 12.29 43.83
N VAL A 1200 -3.48 12.32 43.48
CA VAL A 1200 -4.01 13.32 42.53
C VAL A 1200 -3.73 14.75 42.99
N SER A 1201 -3.70 14.98 44.31
CA SER A 1201 -3.32 16.26 44.91
C SER A 1201 -1.86 16.69 44.71
N SER A 1202 -0.99 15.80 44.21
CA SER A 1202 0.41 16.14 43.88
C SER A 1202 0.56 16.86 42.55
N PHE A 1203 -0.49 16.89 41.71
CA PHE A 1203 -0.48 17.65 40.48
C PHE A 1203 -0.34 19.16 40.78
N GLN A 1204 0.55 19.84 40.05
CA GLN A 1204 0.83 21.25 40.28
C GLN A 1204 -0.41 22.12 40.04
N GLY A 1205 -0.82 22.87 41.07
CA GLY A 1205 -2.02 23.72 41.02
C GLY A 1205 -3.30 23.06 41.53
N PHE A 1206 -3.22 21.84 42.09
CA PHE A 1206 -4.35 21.23 42.79
C PHE A 1206 -4.68 22.00 44.09
N PRO A 1207 -5.96 22.31 44.38
CA PRO A 1207 -6.33 23.09 45.57
C PRO A 1207 -6.08 22.29 46.86
N MET A 1208 -5.63 22.96 47.94
CA MET A 1208 -5.60 22.36 49.28
C MET A 1208 -7.04 22.16 49.78
N MET A 1209 -7.57 20.96 49.65
CA MET A 1209 -8.87 20.60 50.19
C MET A 1209 -8.72 20.15 51.64
N THR A 1210 -9.38 20.86 52.56
CA THR A 1210 -9.52 20.47 53.97
C THR A 1210 -10.58 19.40 54.15
#